data_AF-A0AAJ7N3Y6-F1
#
_entry.id   AF-A0AAJ7N3Y6-F1
#
_cell.length_a   1.000
_cell.length_b   1.000
_cell.length_c   1.000
_cell.angle_alpha   90.00
_cell.angle_beta   90.00
_cell.angle_gamma   90.00
#
_symmetry.space_group_name_H-M   'P 1'
#
loop_
_entity.id
_entity.type
_entity.pdbx_description
1 polymer ?
#
loop_
_entity_poly.entity_id
_entity_poly.type
_entity_poly.pdbx_seq_one_letter_code
_entity_poly.pdbx_strand_id
1 'polypeptide(L)'
;MGKSWLSALFPATMTTMTMMAYVTVTTATTTVPSFGTTTASDIHSKRADIEEALDVIEAASTGSLGEDCATTAGFKSLPAAVALDPRRYDTARQKADMTALMLQNLGTVGVSRHNALLDVIAKSLLVSVNDAVETRVIALNASTGTVISAVWLERSLGSVGEPFKVESHGLQPGSVPDSNLPWFENAGATTELRSPKFMQSPAIESYRGWWTIPYFSCKSHRWLISYSVNVRPPDDRHGVREFLSIDIDISGLEVNQCDASLHIEDTDVLSNQIASFKGTHKCHTDTTQCEYQSPSNRINENGVGAGWAKGAYVCRCRKGYYSTTQQSVFDGILVEAAWKELKENISDSYEKVFRCLRCAPGCAKCKGPEPCLATYNWPFRISLLSFSIFCVFGTIILVAYMYQHRKLKVFKVASPIFLSITLSGCAIMYLEMAAIFPVLDMYSCIATKWTRHLGFCISYTALLMKTWRVSLTYRVKSAHKVKLTDKQLLQWMVPILLVMLIYLGTWTLSAPPYAEVIADNYGLKFYQCSFNWWDHSLAIGEILFLAWGIKVCYNVRNAESLFNEARLISYAIYNIAAVNITMIAIHLFIFPHAGPDIKYLLGFLRTQLSTSVTVFLVFGPKVIRVLRGQGDQWDSRARARGVTASFSLNGIGLVSEETTDLHQENEELKEEIQKLAAQIEFMKIVHMEMYNRHIKPKAGGYFTTHGHGHNHPSSTQSPIAKSSTASFILKVCT
;
A
#
# COMPACT_ATOMS: atom_id res chain seq x y z
N MET A 1 -36.56 47.38 -6.66
CA MET A 1 -35.22 47.48 -7.30
C MET A 1 -34.31 46.49 -6.59
N GLY A 2 -34.04 45.35 -7.20
CA GLY A 2 -33.25 44.27 -6.61
C GLY A 2 -32.01 43.98 -7.45
N LYS A 3 -30.85 44.02 -6.80
CA LYS A 3 -29.54 43.48 -7.21
C LYS A 3 -28.82 43.19 -5.88
N SER A 4 -28.05 42.14 -5.66
CA SER A 4 -27.85 40.84 -6.32
C SER A 4 -27.00 40.07 -5.29
N TRP A 5 -27.52 38.99 -4.70
CA TRP A 5 -26.83 38.13 -3.72
C TRP A 5 -25.92 37.07 -4.40
N LEU A 6 -25.38 37.38 -5.58
CA LEU A 6 -24.68 36.43 -6.46
C LEU A 6 -23.15 36.61 -6.54
N SER A 7 -22.54 37.50 -5.74
CA SER A 7 -21.09 37.76 -5.79
C SER A 7 -20.26 37.11 -4.68
N ALA A 8 -20.83 36.24 -3.83
CA ALA A 8 -20.15 35.70 -2.65
C ALA A 8 -19.81 34.19 -2.71
N LEU A 9 -19.95 33.52 -3.86
CA LEU A 9 -19.77 32.05 -3.96
C LEU A 9 -18.81 31.56 -5.06
N PHE A 10 -17.91 32.42 -5.56
CA PHE A 10 -16.85 32.03 -6.48
C PHE A 10 -15.57 32.79 -6.08
N PRO A 11 -14.79 32.30 -5.10
CA PRO A 11 -13.68 31.40 -5.43
C PRO A 11 -13.28 30.45 -4.28
N ALA A 12 -13.50 29.14 -4.41
CA ALA A 12 -13.00 28.17 -3.42
C ALA A 12 -12.53 26.84 -4.03
N THR A 13 -12.20 26.82 -5.33
CA THR A 13 -11.89 25.57 -6.06
C THR A 13 -10.69 25.67 -7.00
N MET A 14 -9.72 26.56 -6.72
CA MET A 14 -8.56 26.77 -7.60
C MET A 14 -7.24 27.04 -6.84
N THR A 15 -6.96 26.32 -5.74
CA THR A 15 -5.67 26.44 -5.02
C THR A 15 -5.24 25.15 -4.31
N THR A 16 -5.21 24.00 -5.01
CA THR A 16 -4.58 22.76 -4.48
C THR A 16 -3.81 21.98 -5.55
N MET A 17 -3.05 22.66 -6.41
CA MET A 17 -2.22 21.96 -7.42
C MET A 17 -0.80 22.52 -7.63
N THR A 18 -0.26 23.31 -6.70
CA THR A 18 1.13 23.80 -6.79
C THR A 18 1.77 23.93 -5.40
N MET A 19 2.26 22.83 -4.83
CA MET A 19 3.35 22.83 -3.84
C MET A 19 4.04 21.45 -3.85
N MET A 20 4.87 21.26 -4.88
CA MET A 20 5.85 20.18 -4.99
C MET A 20 7.10 20.79 -5.63
N ALA A 21 7.93 21.48 -4.85
CA ALA A 21 9.32 21.75 -5.19
C ALA A 21 10.09 22.35 -3.98
N TYR A 22 11.29 21.82 -3.76
CA TYR A 22 12.39 22.32 -2.91
C TYR A 22 12.34 22.02 -1.41
N VAL A 23 12.87 20.84 -1.09
CA VAL A 23 13.60 20.57 0.15
C VAL A 23 15.07 20.97 -0.09
N THR A 24 15.55 22.01 0.58
CA THR A 24 16.98 22.32 0.70
C THR A 24 17.41 22.00 2.13
N VAL A 25 18.16 20.90 2.27
CA VAL A 25 18.83 20.50 3.50
C VAL A 25 20.11 21.33 3.66
N THR A 26 20.17 22.15 4.69
CA THR A 26 21.39 22.83 5.15
C THR A 26 22.21 21.87 6.00
N THR A 27 23.30 21.34 5.44
CA THR A 27 24.31 20.57 6.18
C THR A 27 25.29 21.51 6.87
N ALA A 28 25.31 21.46 8.21
CA ALA A 28 26.33 22.09 9.03
C ALA A 28 27.65 21.30 8.95
N THR A 29 28.74 22.00 8.68
CA THR A 29 30.12 21.51 8.62
C THR A 29 30.65 21.22 10.02
N THR A 30 30.93 19.95 10.32
CA THR A 30 31.78 19.53 11.45
C THR A 30 33.14 19.08 10.92
N THR A 31 34.17 19.78 11.35
CA THR A 31 35.59 19.51 11.09
C THR A 31 36.04 18.24 11.83
N VAL A 32 36.49 17.23 11.09
CA VAL A 32 37.14 16.02 11.61
C VAL A 32 38.63 16.06 11.23
N PRO A 33 39.57 15.66 12.10
CA PRO A 33 41.01 15.78 11.83
C PRO A 33 41.48 14.76 10.78
N SER A 34 42.46 15.18 9.99
CA SER A 34 43.14 14.41 8.94
C SER A 34 43.85 13.15 9.49
N PHE A 35 43.48 11.98 8.98
CA PHE A 35 44.31 10.77 9.02
C PHE A 35 44.96 10.54 7.64
N GLY A 36 46.20 10.04 7.66
CA GLY A 36 47.19 10.12 6.60
C GLY A 36 46.79 9.62 5.21
N THR A 37 47.28 10.35 4.21
CA THR A 37 47.16 10.11 2.77
C THR A 37 47.86 8.79 2.39
N THR A 38 47.09 7.74 2.10
CA THR A 38 47.58 6.55 1.37
C THR A 38 47.50 6.86 -0.13
N THR A 39 48.59 6.68 -0.87
CA THR A 39 48.64 7.02 -2.31
C THR A 39 47.85 6.00 -3.14
N ALA A 40 47.27 6.43 -4.27
CA ALA A 40 46.45 5.56 -5.14
C ALA A 40 47.21 4.34 -5.71
N SER A 41 48.53 4.46 -5.88
CA SER A 41 49.42 3.37 -6.29
C SER A 41 49.53 2.27 -5.22
N ASP A 42 49.52 2.67 -3.95
CA ASP A 42 49.63 1.76 -2.80
C ASP A 42 48.37 0.88 -2.67
N ILE A 43 47.20 1.48 -2.93
CA ILE A 43 45.91 0.78 -2.90
C ILE A 43 45.80 -0.25 -4.03
N HIS A 44 46.29 0.08 -5.23
CA HIS A 44 46.28 -0.85 -6.36
C HIS A 44 47.24 -2.03 -6.14
N SER A 45 48.45 -1.78 -5.63
CA SER A 45 49.41 -2.83 -5.27
C SER A 45 48.82 -3.78 -4.24
N LYS A 46 48.27 -3.23 -3.15
CA LYS A 46 47.64 -4.01 -2.09
C LYS A 46 46.49 -4.89 -2.59
N ARG A 47 45.70 -4.39 -3.55
CA ARG A 47 44.59 -5.17 -4.14
C ARG A 47 45.11 -6.34 -4.98
N ALA A 48 46.18 -6.15 -5.76
CA ALA A 48 46.79 -7.22 -6.55
C ALA A 48 47.33 -8.33 -5.65
N ASP A 49 48.03 -7.97 -4.57
CA ASP A 49 48.57 -8.91 -3.59
C ASP A 49 47.47 -9.74 -2.90
N ILE A 50 46.29 -9.14 -2.65
CA ILE A 50 45.15 -9.86 -2.07
C ILE A 50 44.55 -10.85 -3.06
N GLU A 51 44.44 -10.50 -4.35
CA GLU A 51 43.97 -11.46 -5.38
C GLU A 51 44.96 -12.62 -5.54
N GLU A 52 46.27 -12.35 -5.53
CA GLU A 52 47.30 -13.40 -5.56
C GLU A 52 47.17 -14.33 -4.34
N ALA A 53 46.94 -13.77 -3.15
CA ALA A 53 46.71 -14.57 -1.95
C ALA A 53 45.50 -15.50 -2.08
N LEU A 54 44.39 -15.01 -2.66
CA LEU A 54 43.19 -15.81 -2.92
C LEU A 54 43.47 -16.94 -3.92
N ASP A 55 44.27 -16.70 -4.95
CA ASP A 55 44.69 -17.73 -5.91
C ASP A 55 45.55 -18.82 -5.25
N VAL A 56 46.46 -18.45 -4.34
CA VAL A 56 47.23 -19.42 -3.55
C VAL A 56 46.32 -20.26 -2.64
N ILE A 57 45.30 -19.65 -2.03
CA ILE A 57 44.32 -20.35 -1.18
C ILE A 57 43.48 -21.33 -2.00
N GLU A 58 43.04 -20.93 -3.19
CA GLU A 58 42.35 -21.81 -4.15
C GLU A 58 43.25 -22.99 -4.56
N ALA A 59 44.53 -22.73 -4.85
CA ALA A 59 45.48 -23.77 -5.21
C ALA A 59 45.75 -24.76 -4.06
N ALA A 60 45.84 -24.25 -2.83
CA ALA A 60 46.01 -25.08 -1.63
C ALA A 60 44.80 -25.97 -1.37
N SER A 61 43.59 -25.40 -1.44
CA SER A 61 42.34 -26.12 -1.19
C SER A 61 42.02 -27.19 -2.26
N THR A 62 42.43 -26.95 -3.51
CA THR A 62 42.25 -27.90 -4.63
C THR A 62 43.38 -28.92 -4.77
N GLY A 63 44.46 -28.79 -3.99
CA GLY A 63 45.64 -29.65 -4.09
C GLY A 63 46.48 -29.42 -5.36
N SER A 64 46.31 -28.27 -6.01
CA SER A 64 47.00 -27.92 -7.27
C SER A 64 48.35 -27.19 -7.07
N LEU A 65 48.81 -27.03 -5.82
CA LEU A 65 50.14 -26.52 -5.46
C LEU A 65 51.31 -27.47 -5.85
N GLY A 66 51.11 -28.40 -6.78
CA GLY A 66 52.01 -29.52 -7.07
C GLY A 66 53.45 -29.12 -7.38
N GLU A 67 53.69 -28.05 -8.15
CA GLU A 67 55.04 -27.57 -8.45
C GLU A 67 55.72 -26.93 -7.23
N ASP A 68 55.02 -26.04 -6.52
CA ASP A 68 55.52 -25.40 -5.30
C ASP A 68 55.83 -26.44 -4.20
N CYS A 69 54.97 -27.46 -4.06
CA CYS A 69 55.15 -28.58 -3.13
C CYS A 69 56.18 -29.62 -3.60
N ALA A 70 56.52 -29.67 -4.89
CA ALA A 70 57.53 -30.58 -5.44
C ALA A 70 58.96 -30.01 -5.37
N THR A 71 59.11 -28.68 -5.27
CA THR A 71 60.42 -28.07 -4.99
C THR A 71 60.94 -28.42 -3.58
N THR A 72 62.25 -28.32 -3.36
CA THR A 72 62.93 -28.63 -2.09
C THR A 72 62.42 -27.82 -0.89
N ALA A 73 61.65 -26.74 -1.12
CA ALA A 73 61.13 -25.85 -0.09
C ALA A 73 59.95 -26.45 0.68
N GLY A 74 58.99 -27.13 0.04
CA GLY A 74 57.87 -27.80 0.71
C GLY A 74 56.82 -26.87 1.37
N PHE A 75 56.78 -25.58 1.04
CA PHE A 75 55.79 -24.60 1.53
C PHE A 75 55.49 -23.50 0.50
N LYS A 76 54.38 -22.77 0.69
CA LYS A 76 54.01 -21.57 -0.09
C LYS A 76 53.51 -20.45 0.84
N SER A 77 54.18 -19.30 0.83
CA SER A 77 53.80 -18.12 1.64
C SER A 77 52.79 -17.22 0.91
N LEU A 78 51.90 -16.57 1.66
CA LEU A 78 51.06 -15.51 1.13
C LEU A 78 51.84 -14.19 0.95
N PRO A 79 51.36 -13.27 0.12
CA PRO A 79 51.88 -11.90 0.01
C PRO A 79 51.76 -11.10 1.31
N ALA A 80 52.68 -10.14 1.53
CA ALA A 80 52.76 -9.32 2.75
C ALA A 80 51.50 -8.47 3.02
N ALA A 81 50.71 -8.15 1.98
CA ALA A 81 49.46 -7.41 2.11
C ALA A 81 48.39 -8.14 2.96
N VAL A 82 48.53 -9.46 3.15
CA VAL A 82 47.59 -10.31 3.91
C VAL A 82 48.17 -10.67 5.29
N ALA A 83 48.93 -9.75 5.90
CA ALA A 83 49.38 -9.90 7.27
C ALA A 83 48.18 -10.09 8.24
N LEU A 84 48.31 -11.06 9.14
CA LEU A 84 47.36 -11.27 10.23
C LEU A 84 47.66 -10.29 11.37
N ASP A 85 46.66 -9.97 12.18
CA ASP A 85 46.88 -9.22 13.42
C ASP A 85 47.65 -10.10 14.43
N PRO A 86 48.93 -9.78 14.73
CA PRO A 86 49.77 -10.64 15.57
C PRO A 86 49.27 -10.70 17.03
N ARG A 87 48.43 -9.75 17.46
CA ARG A 87 47.88 -9.69 18.83
C ARG A 87 47.02 -10.91 19.19
N ARG A 88 46.44 -11.60 18.19
CA ARG A 88 45.68 -12.84 18.40
C ARG A 88 46.50 -13.93 19.08
N TYR A 89 47.82 -13.93 18.88
CA TYR A 89 48.73 -14.97 19.37
C TYR A 89 49.74 -14.44 20.39
N ASP A 90 49.39 -13.36 21.10
CA ASP A 90 50.27 -12.74 22.11
C ASP A 90 50.69 -13.69 23.22
N THR A 91 49.83 -14.63 23.62
CA THR A 91 50.20 -15.65 24.61
C THR A 91 51.34 -16.55 24.11
N ALA A 92 51.30 -16.95 22.83
CA ALA A 92 52.38 -17.74 22.24
C ALA A 92 53.66 -16.92 22.12
N ARG A 93 53.54 -15.66 21.67
CA ARG A 93 54.65 -14.71 21.59
C ARG A 93 55.34 -14.50 22.94
N GLN A 94 54.58 -14.16 23.99
CA GLN A 94 55.11 -13.88 25.33
C GLN A 94 55.81 -15.11 25.92
N LYS A 95 55.27 -16.31 25.70
CA LYS A 95 55.90 -17.57 26.13
C LYS A 95 57.20 -17.81 25.38
N ALA A 96 57.24 -17.61 24.07
CA ALA A 96 58.46 -17.71 23.27
C ALA A 96 59.50 -16.66 23.68
N ASP A 97 59.10 -15.42 23.95
CA ASP A 97 59.98 -14.34 24.44
C ASP A 97 60.58 -14.69 25.82
N MET A 98 59.77 -15.27 26.72
CA MET A 98 60.23 -15.76 28.03
C MET A 98 61.19 -16.94 27.88
N THR A 99 60.91 -17.88 26.97
CA THR A 99 61.81 -19.00 26.67
C THR A 99 63.13 -18.51 26.08
N ALA A 100 63.09 -17.55 25.15
CA ALA A 100 64.28 -16.91 24.60
C ALA A 100 65.12 -16.21 25.68
N LEU A 101 64.48 -15.53 26.64
CA LEU A 101 65.15 -14.94 27.81
C LEU A 101 65.79 -15.99 28.72
N MET A 102 65.11 -17.11 28.94
CA MET A 102 65.64 -18.22 29.74
C MET A 102 66.88 -18.82 29.06
N LEU A 103 66.82 -19.05 27.75
CA LEU A 103 67.94 -19.50 26.93
C LEU A 103 69.12 -18.51 27.00
N GLN A 104 68.83 -17.21 26.87
CA GLN A 104 69.83 -16.14 27.00
C GLN A 104 70.58 -16.16 28.35
N ASN A 105 69.86 -16.42 29.45
CA ASN A 105 70.41 -16.38 30.80
C ASN A 105 71.12 -17.68 31.22
N LEU A 106 70.80 -18.81 30.61
CA LEU A 106 71.36 -20.11 31.00
C LEU A 106 72.83 -20.26 30.60
N GLY A 107 73.31 -19.51 29.62
CA GLY A 107 74.70 -19.59 29.12
C GLY A 107 75.05 -20.97 28.57
N THR A 108 76.15 -21.08 27.80
CA THR A 108 76.56 -22.34 27.18
C THR A 108 77.16 -23.31 28.20
N VAL A 109 76.32 -23.94 29.03
CA VAL A 109 76.72 -25.02 29.93
C VAL A 109 76.94 -26.30 29.12
N GLY A 110 78.19 -26.59 28.74
CA GLY A 110 78.69 -27.88 28.22
C GLY A 110 77.85 -28.57 27.14
N VAL A 111 78.42 -28.71 25.92
CA VAL A 111 77.77 -29.23 24.69
C VAL A 111 76.84 -30.43 24.89
N SER A 112 77.18 -31.41 25.73
CA SER A 112 76.34 -32.61 25.97
C SER A 112 75.18 -32.41 26.96
N ARG A 113 75.32 -31.53 27.96
CA ARG A 113 74.21 -31.16 28.88
C ARG A 113 73.26 -30.16 28.23
N HIS A 114 73.80 -29.37 27.31
CA HIS A 114 73.08 -28.36 26.56
C HIS A 114 71.98 -28.97 25.68
N ASN A 115 72.24 -30.06 24.95
CA ASN A 115 71.22 -30.67 24.07
C ASN A 115 70.00 -31.24 24.82
N ALA A 116 70.19 -31.89 25.98
CA ALA A 116 69.08 -32.39 26.79
C ALA A 116 68.25 -31.24 27.40
N LEU A 117 68.90 -30.13 27.75
CA LEU A 117 68.23 -28.94 28.26
C LEU A 117 67.43 -28.24 27.16
N LEU A 118 67.99 -28.08 25.96
CA LEU A 118 67.27 -27.51 24.80
C LEU A 118 66.04 -28.34 24.42
N ASP A 119 66.13 -29.67 24.51
CA ASP A 119 65.02 -30.59 24.28
C ASP A 119 63.86 -30.38 25.27
N VAL A 120 64.17 -30.32 26.58
CA VAL A 120 63.17 -30.05 27.62
C VAL A 120 62.53 -28.68 27.46
N ILE A 121 63.32 -27.65 27.13
CA ILE A 121 62.82 -26.29 26.93
C ILE A 121 61.91 -26.21 25.70
N ALA A 122 62.33 -26.77 24.57
CA ALA A 122 61.53 -26.82 23.35
C ALA A 122 60.20 -27.56 23.57
N LYS A 123 60.26 -28.69 24.29
CA LYS A 123 59.09 -29.50 24.63
C LYS A 123 58.14 -28.76 25.56
N SER A 124 58.66 -28.10 26.59
CA SER A 124 57.87 -27.30 27.53
C SER A 124 57.14 -26.17 26.81
N LEU A 125 57.83 -25.45 25.91
CA LEU A 125 57.23 -24.38 25.11
C LEU A 125 56.12 -24.92 24.19
N LEU A 126 56.39 -26.00 23.44
CA LEU A 126 55.42 -26.62 22.52
C LEU A 126 54.15 -27.12 23.21
N VAL A 127 54.28 -27.68 24.42
CA VAL A 127 53.12 -28.17 25.19
C VAL A 127 52.36 -27.02 25.85
N SER A 128 53.04 -25.92 26.17
CA SER A 128 52.44 -24.77 26.86
C SER A 128 51.50 -23.92 26.00
N VAL A 129 51.55 -24.05 24.67
CA VAL A 129 50.71 -23.30 23.72
C VAL A 129 49.77 -24.29 23.04
N ASN A 130 48.45 -24.03 23.10
CA ASN A 130 47.44 -24.97 22.61
C ASN A 130 47.49 -25.16 21.08
N ASP A 131 47.69 -24.06 20.36
CA ASP A 131 47.66 -24.03 18.89
C ASP A 131 49.06 -24.27 18.27
N ALA A 132 50.08 -24.55 19.10
CA ALA A 132 51.43 -24.79 18.62
C ALA A 132 51.60 -26.22 18.12
N VAL A 133 52.16 -26.35 16.92
CA VAL A 133 52.38 -27.65 16.24
C VAL A 133 53.85 -28.04 16.16
N GLU A 134 54.74 -27.07 16.01
CA GLU A 134 56.18 -27.33 15.89
C GLU A 134 56.98 -26.32 16.69
N THR A 135 58.06 -26.77 17.33
CA THR A 135 59.02 -25.90 18.00
C THR A 135 60.43 -26.30 17.58
N ARG A 136 61.25 -25.31 17.25
CA ARG A 136 62.63 -25.48 16.79
C ARG A 136 63.56 -24.62 17.64
N VAL A 137 64.63 -25.22 18.15
CA VAL A 137 65.71 -24.53 18.87
C VAL A 137 67.03 -24.93 18.23
N ILE A 138 67.74 -23.96 17.66
CA ILE A 138 68.95 -24.18 16.86
C ILE A 138 70.09 -23.38 17.48
N ALA A 139 71.18 -24.05 17.85
CA ALA A 139 72.43 -23.42 18.21
C ALA A 139 73.32 -23.30 16.96
N LEU A 140 73.71 -22.09 16.61
CA LEU A 140 74.52 -21.74 15.45
C LEU A 140 75.87 -21.18 15.90
N ASN A 141 76.91 -21.44 15.12
CA ASN A 141 78.16 -20.71 15.27
C ASN A 141 77.95 -19.25 14.82
N ALA A 142 78.35 -18.30 15.66
CA ALA A 142 78.17 -16.88 15.45
C ALA A 142 78.92 -16.37 14.21
N SER A 143 80.07 -16.97 13.90
CA SER A 143 80.94 -16.55 12.80
C SER A 143 80.62 -17.22 11.47
N THR A 144 80.33 -18.52 11.47
CA THR A 144 80.10 -19.31 10.24
C THR A 144 78.63 -19.53 9.92
N GLY A 145 77.72 -19.34 10.88
CA GLY A 145 76.30 -19.64 10.71
C GLY A 145 75.98 -21.14 10.60
N THR A 146 76.94 -22.02 10.87
CA THR A 146 76.77 -23.47 10.82
C THR A 146 76.08 -23.98 12.08
N VAL A 147 75.21 -24.99 11.94
CA VAL A 147 74.52 -25.64 13.05
C VAL A 147 75.52 -26.37 13.95
N ILE A 148 75.45 -26.10 15.26
CA ILE A 148 76.19 -26.80 16.31
C ILE A 148 75.29 -27.92 16.87
N SER A 149 74.05 -27.58 17.16
CA SER A 149 73.00 -28.53 17.53
C SER A 149 71.62 -27.98 17.16
N ALA A 150 70.67 -28.88 16.95
CA ALA A 150 69.29 -28.53 16.66
C ALA A 150 68.32 -29.49 17.37
N VAL A 151 67.26 -28.92 17.90
CA VAL A 151 66.10 -29.63 18.43
C VAL A 151 64.90 -29.20 17.60
N TRP A 152 64.22 -30.17 17.00
CA TRP A 152 62.96 -29.96 16.29
C TRP A 152 61.94 -30.95 16.81
N LEU A 153 60.89 -30.42 17.44
CA LEU A 153 59.78 -31.21 17.97
C LEU A 153 58.50 -30.86 17.21
N GLU A 154 57.70 -31.88 16.92
CA GLU A 154 56.39 -31.78 16.31
C GLU A 154 55.32 -32.42 17.22
N ARG A 155 54.13 -31.83 17.24
CA ARG A 155 52.99 -32.25 18.04
C ARG A 155 51.73 -32.25 17.18
N SER A 156 51.03 -33.39 17.18
CA SER A 156 49.68 -33.47 16.62
C SER A 156 48.66 -32.81 17.56
N LEU A 157 47.91 -31.83 17.08
CA LEU A 157 46.78 -31.24 17.80
C LEU A 157 45.75 -32.30 18.22
N GLY A 158 45.30 -32.25 19.47
CA GLY A 158 44.29 -33.17 20.04
C GLY A 158 44.85 -34.50 20.58
N SER A 159 46.11 -34.82 20.34
CA SER A 159 46.77 -35.99 20.96
C SER A 159 47.34 -35.64 22.34
N VAL A 160 47.14 -36.52 23.31
CA VAL A 160 47.79 -36.48 24.64
C VAL A 160 49.22 -37.08 24.57
N GLY A 161 49.65 -37.52 23.39
CA GLY A 161 50.97 -38.09 23.16
C GLY A 161 52.12 -37.11 23.36
N GLU A 162 53.28 -37.66 23.69
CA GLU A 162 54.53 -36.92 23.81
C GLU A 162 54.94 -36.34 22.45
N PRO A 163 55.41 -35.07 22.37
CA PRO A 163 55.95 -34.52 21.13
C PRO A 163 57.07 -35.41 20.56
N PHE A 164 57.07 -35.62 19.25
CA PHE A 164 58.06 -36.46 18.60
C PHE A 164 59.15 -35.61 17.96
N LYS A 165 60.37 -36.15 17.92
CA LYS A 165 61.53 -35.48 17.33
C LYS A 165 61.52 -35.66 15.82
N VAL A 166 61.66 -34.56 15.08
CA VAL A 166 61.70 -34.56 13.62
C VAL A 166 63.16 -34.62 13.16
N GLU A 167 63.52 -35.64 12.39
CA GLU A 167 64.83 -35.71 11.73
C GLU A 167 64.83 -34.84 10.48
N SER A 168 65.75 -33.87 10.42
CA SER A 168 65.94 -32.98 9.27
C SER A 168 67.38 -33.06 8.76
N HIS A 169 67.55 -33.35 7.47
CA HIS A 169 68.87 -33.38 6.83
C HIS A 169 69.49 -31.98 6.71
N GLY A 170 68.68 -30.91 6.69
CA GLY A 170 69.12 -29.52 6.57
C GLY A 170 69.48 -28.82 7.88
N LEU A 171 69.34 -29.50 9.03
CA LEU A 171 69.65 -28.97 10.37
C LEU A 171 70.64 -29.88 11.13
N GLN A 172 71.47 -30.61 10.40
CA GLN A 172 72.52 -31.46 11.00
C GLN A 172 73.73 -30.63 11.43
N PRO A 173 74.47 -31.04 12.49
CA PRO A 173 75.69 -30.35 12.88
C PRO A 173 76.66 -30.18 11.70
N GLY A 174 77.15 -28.95 11.48
CA GLY A 174 78.03 -28.57 10.37
C GLY A 174 77.31 -28.09 9.10
N SER A 175 75.99 -28.26 8.98
CA SER A 175 75.19 -27.69 7.88
C SER A 175 74.86 -26.21 8.12
N VAL A 176 74.53 -25.48 7.06
CA VAL A 176 73.99 -24.10 7.14
C VAL A 176 72.49 -24.17 6.83
N PRO A 177 71.61 -23.64 7.70
CA PRO A 177 70.18 -23.68 7.44
C PRO A 177 69.82 -22.85 6.20
N ASP A 178 68.88 -23.34 5.39
CA ASP A 178 68.43 -22.63 4.20
C ASP A 178 67.73 -21.32 4.57
N SER A 179 68.23 -20.21 4.01
CA SER A 179 67.66 -18.89 4.23
C SER A 179 66.33 -18.69 3.50
N ASN A 180 65.92 -19.60 2.61
CA ASN A 180 64.60 -19.55 1.98
C ASN A 180 63.47 -20.01 2.90
N LEU A 181 63.77 -20.72 3.99
CA LEU A 181 62.75 -21.19 4.94
C LEU A 181 61.92 -20.00 5.48
N PRO A 182 60.59 -20.17 5.63
CA PRO A 182 59.70 -19.06 5.95
C PRO A 182 59.96 -18.54 7.37
N TRP A 183 60.34 -19.44 8.27
CA TRP A 183 60.57 -19.17 9.69
C TRP A 183 62.03 -18.86 10.03
N PHE A 184 63.00 -18.96 9.10
CA PHE A 184 64.42 -18.76 9.39
C PHE A 184 65.03 -17.60 8.61
N GLU A 185 65.94 -16.87 9.25
CA GLU A 185 66.73 -15.81 8.63
C GLU A 185 68.07 -15.62 9.37
N ASN A 186 69.16 -15.45 8.63
CA ASN A 186 70.48 -15.37 9.23
C ASN A 186 70.79 -13.94 9.71
N ALA A 187 70.91 -13.79 11.03
CA ALA A 187 71.18 -12.52 11.69
C ALA A 187 72.55 -11.89 11.41
N GLY A 188 73.47 -12.60 10.74
CA GLY A 188 74.77 -12.07 10.33
C GLY A 188 74.73 -11.10 9.15
N ALA A 189 73.62 -11.04 8.40
CA ALA A 189 73.54 -10.27 7.16
C ALA A 189 73.03 -8.83 7.35
N THR A 190 72.20 -8.55 8.36
CA THR A 190 71.73 -7.20 8.70
C THR A 190 71.41 -7.08 10.19
N THR A 191 71.74 -5.94 10.82
CA THR A 191 71.45 -5.66 12.24
C THR A 191 69.96 -5.57 12.58
N GLU A 192 69.08 -5.53 11.58
CA GLU A 192 67.63 -5.36 11.73
C GLU A 192 66.74 -6.49 11.16
N LEU A 193 67.30 -7.58 10.58
CA LEU A 193 66.52 -8.71 10.01
C LEU A 193 65.23 -8.29 9.25
N ARG A 194 65.30 -7.20 8.50
CA ARG A 194 64.15 -6.61 7.78
C ARG A 194 63.88 -7.40 6.48
N SER A 195 63.54 -8.67 6.63
CA SER A 195 63.26 -9.60 5.53
C SER A 195 61.78 -9.52 5.13
N PRO A 196 61.44 -9.56 3.83
CA PRO A 196 60.06 -9.47 3.36
C PRO A 196 59.19 -10.66 3.78
N LYS A 197 59.78 -11.74 4.32
CA LYS A 197 59.08 -12.93 4.83
C LYS A 197 58.42 -12.72 6.20
N PHE A 198 58.83 -11.68 6.92
CA PHE A 198 58.31 -11.37 8.26
C PHE A 198 57.39 -10.15 8.22
N MET A 199 56.33 -10.22 9.03
CA MET A 199 55.43 -9.11 9.28
C MET A 199 56.15 -8.02 10.10
N GLN A 200 55.85 -6.77 9.79
CA GLN A 200 56.36 -5.64 10.58
C GLN A 200 55.68 -5.61 11.95
N SER A 201 56.45 -5.36 13.01
CA SER A 201 55.89 -5.18 14.35
C SER A 201 54.97 -3.96 14.41
N PRO A 202 53.87 -3.99 15.19
CA PRO A 202 53.02 -2.82 15.39
C PRO A 202 53.81 -1.62 15.90
N ALA A 203 53.47 -0.40 15.46
CA ALA A 203 54.24 0.81 15.72
C ALA A 203 54.44 1.17 17.21
N ILE A 204 53.69 0.54 18.12
CA ILE A 204 53.67 0.83 19.56
C ILE A 204 54.34 -0.31 20.38
N GLU A 205 54.60 -1.47 19.78
CA GLU A 205 55.11 -2.67 20.47
C GLU A 205 56.41 -3.16 19.83
N SER A 206 57.50 -3.21 20.60
CA SER A 206 58.76 -3.82 20.18
C SER A 206 58.81 -5.29 20.62
N TYR A 207 58.67 -6.20 19.66
CA TYR A 207 58.81 -7.64 19.90
C TYR A 207 60.30 -8.04 19.89
N ARG A 208 60.67 -9.10 20.63
CA ARG A 208 62.04 -9.65 20.60
C ARG A 208 62.34 -10.43 19.32
N GLY A 209 61.30 -10.92 18.66
CA GLY A 209 61.34 -11.64 17.40
C GLY A 209 60.31 -11.11 16.41
N TRP A 210 60.10 -11.89 15.35
CA TRP A 210 59.21 -11.52 14.26
C TRP A 210 58.24 -12.65 13.93
N TRP A 211 57.02 -12.26 13.59
CA TRP A 211 56.03 -13.18 13.05
C TRP A 211 56.21 -13.31 11.53
N THR A 212 56.11 -14.52 11.00
CA THR A 212 56.09 -14.74 9.55
C THR A 212 54.76 -14.30 8.95
N ILE A 213 54.76 -14.01 7.64
CA ILE A 213 53.52 -13.97 6.87
C ILE A 213 52.93 -15.40 6.85
N PRO A 214 51.59 -15.59 6.84
CA PRO A 214 50.97 -16.90 6.74
C PRO A 214 51.49 -17.72 5.55
N TYR A 215 51.73 -19.00 5.77
CA TYR A 215 52.18 -19.91 4.73
C TYR A 215 51.52 -21.29 4.86
N PHE A 216 51.37 -21.98 3.74
CA PHE A 216 50.86 -23.33 3.67
C PHE A 216 52.02 -24.32 3.68
N SER A 217 52.02 -25.28 4.61
CA SER A 217 52.98 -26.38 4.66
C SER A 217 52.45 -27.57 3.88
N CYS A 218 53.16 -27.95 2.81
CA CYS A 218 52.76 -29.08 1.97
C CYS A 218 52.93 -30.43 2.69
N LYS A 219 53.89 -30.52 3.62
CA LYS A 219 54.17 -31.76 4.38
C LYS A 219 53.07 -32.06 5.40
N SER A 220 52.63 -31.05 6.15
CA SER A 220 51.62 -31.21 7.20
C SER A 220 50.20 -30.88 6.74
N HIS A 221 50.04 -30.38 5.50
CA HIS A 221 48.77 -29.91 4.94
C HIS A 221 48.06 -28.91 5.86
N ARG A 222 48.79 -27.91 6.37
CA ARG A 222 48.27 -26.92 7.33
C ARG A 222 48.69 -25.51 6.97
N TRP A 223 47.84 -24.56 7.32
CA TRP A 223 48.20 -23.15 7.32
C TRP A 223 48.89 -22.80 8.64
N LEU A 224 50.08 -22.20 8.55
CA LEU A 224 50.93 -21.90 9.69
C LEU A 224 51.35 -20.43 9.72
N ILE A 225 51.58 -19.92 10.92
CA ILE A 225 52.43 -18.75 11.17
C ILE A 225 53.52 -19.15 12.15
N SER A 226 54.71 -18.60 11.99
CA SER A 226 55.83 -18.87 12.88
C SER A 226 56.26 -17.60 13.60
N TYR A 227 56.59 -17.71 14.89
CA TYR A 227 57.25 -16.65 15.63
C TYR A 227 58.72 -17.01 15.85
N SER A 228 59.61 -16.16 15.33
CA SER A 228 61.04 -16.43 15.26
C SER A 228 61.82 -15.42 16.08
N VAL A 229 62.60 -15.90 17.06
CA VAL A 229 63.40 -15.08 17.97
C VAL A 229 64.87 -15.45 17.83
N ASN A 230 65.70 -14.43 17.60
CA ASN A 230 67.13 -14.56 17.63
C ASN A 230 67.65 -14.27 19.05
N VAL A 231 68.20 -15.29 19.72
CA VAL A 231 68.69 -15.22 21.08
C VAL A 231 70.18 -14.88 21.06
N ARG A 232 70.50 -13.64 21.47
CA ARG A 232 71.89 -13.16 21.57
C ARG A 232 72.44 -13.42 22.98
N PRO A 233 73.61 -14.07 23.13
CA PRO A 233 74.20 -14.27 24.45
C PRO A 233 74.62 -12.93 25.09
N PRO A 234 74.62 -12.82 26.44
CA PRO A 234 74.99 -11.61 27.15
C PRO A 234 76.51 -11.29 27.14
N ASP A 235 77.35 -12.28 26.85
CA ASP A 235 78.81 -12.14 26.72
C ASP A 235 79.25 -12.45 25.28
N ASP A 236 79.88 -11.48 24.61
CA ASP A 236 80.42 -11.57 23.23
C ASP A 236 81.52 -12.63 23.06
N ARG A 237 81.89 -13.33 24.14
CA ARG A 237 83.06 -14.21 24.22
C ARG A 237 82.83 -15.64 23.72
N HIS A 238 81.58 -16.08 23.54
CA HIS A 238 81.27 -17.51 23.34
C HIS A 238 80.89 -17.94 21.91
N GLY A 239 80.86 -17.05 20.91
CA GLY A 239 80.78 -17.45 19.50
C GLY A 239 79.59 -18.37 19.11
N VAL A 240 78.55 -18.48 19.95
CA VAL A 240 77.34 -19.28 19.72
C VAL A 240 76.13 -18.35 19.73
N ARG A 241 75.24 -18.51 18.75
CA ARG A 241 73.94 -17.81 18.66
C ARG A 241 72.83 -18.85 18.70
N GLU A 242 71.79 -18.61 19.45
CA GLU A 242 70.64 -19.52 19.51
C GLU A 242 69.47 -18.91 18.74
N PHE A 243 68.69 -19.76 18.08
CA PHE A 243 67.53 -19.38 17.30
C PHE A 243 66.34 -20.21 17.76
N LEU A 244 65.27 -19.53 18.15
CA LEU A 244 64.02 -20.14 18.59
C LEU A 244 62.92 -19.84 17.59
N SER A 245 62.20 -20.87 17.15
CA SER A 245 60.98 -20.73 16.33
C SER A 245 59.86 -21.59 16.90
N ILE A 246 58.64 -21.05 16.90
CA ILE A 246 57.42 -21.78 17.24
C ILE A 246 56.40 -21.59 16.12
N ASP A 247 55.80 -22.68 15.64
CA ASP A 247 54.80 -22.68 14.59
C ASP A 247 53.40 -22.87 15.19
N ILE A 248 52.49 -22.00 14.79
CA ILE A 248 51.10 -21.95 15.25
C ILE A 248 50.19 -22.37 14.10
N ASP A 249 49.28 -23.29 14.37
CA ASP A 249 48.25 -23.71 13.42
C ASP A 249 47.15 -22.65 13.30
N ILE A 250 46.99 -22.12 12.09
CA ILE A 250 45.98 -21.12 11.74
C ILE A 250 44.93 -21.67 10.78
N SER A 251 44.89 -22.99 10.58
CA SER A 251 43.94 -23.67 9.69
C SER A 251 42.49 -23.49 10.12
N GLY A 252 42.25 -23.11 11.39
CA GLY A 252 40.92 -22.76 11.93
C GLY A 252 40.43 -21.34 11.61
N LEU A 253 41.25 -20.50 10.96
CA LEU A 253 40.82 -19.18 10.49
C LEU A 253 39.92 -19.29 9.25
N GLU A 254 39.14 -18.25 9.02
CA GLU A 254 38.11 -18.16 7.99
C GLU A 254 38.35 -17.00 7.02
N VAL A 255 38.26 -17.28 5.73
CA VAL A 255 38.34 -16.31 4.63
C VAL A 255 36.93 -15.83 4.30
N ASN A 256 36.60 -14.62 4.74
CA ASN A 256 35.34 -13.95 4.39
C ASN A 256 35.61 -12.79 3.42
N GLN A 257 35.15 -12.95 2.18
CA GLN A 257 35.32 -11.96 1.12
C GLN A 257 34.20 -10.90 1.05
N CYS A 258 33.11 -11.09 1.81
CA CYS A 258 31.99 -10.15 1.82
C CYS A 258 32.34 -8.83 2.54
N ASP A 259 31.54 -7.79 2.27
CA ASP A 259 31.67 -6.49 2.93
C ASP A 259 31.52 -6.60 4.46
N ALA A 260 32.21 -5.72 5.20
CA ALA A 260 32.01 -5.59 6.63
C ALA A 260 30.59 -5.08 6.94
N SER A 261 29.86 -5.77 7.82
CA SER A 261 28.55 -5.32 8.26
C SER A 261 28.65 -3.99 9.01
N LEU A 262 27.86 -2.99 8.59
CA LEU A 262 27.74 -1.69 9.27
C LEU A 262 27.02 -1.78 10.63
N HIS A 263 26.45 -2.94 10.97
CA HIS A 263 25.96 -3.23 12.31
C HIS A 263 27.13 -3.70 13.17
N ILE A 264 27.78 -2.72 13.81
CA ILE A 264 28.79 -2.94 14.84
C ILE A 264 28.02 -3.45 16.08
N GLU A 265 27.96 -4.76 16.26
CA GLU A 265 27.91 -5.30 17.62
C GLU A 265 29.36 -5.45 18.08
N ASP A 266 29.69 -4.84 19.22
CA ASP A 266 31.03 -4.80 19.86
C ASP A 266 31.55 -6.19 20.32
N THR A 267 31.12 -7.27 19.68
CA THR A 267 31.50 -8.66 19.95
C THR A 267 32.57 -9.20 18.98
N ASP A 268 33.03 -8.41 18.00
CA ASP A 268 33.88 -8.86 16.89
C ASP A 268 35.38 -9.03 17.23
N VAL A 269 35.78 -8.91 18.50
CA VAL A 269 37.16 -9.21 18.94
C VAL A 269 37.46 -10.72 18.90
N LEU A 270 36.42 -11.56 18.71
CA LEU A 270 36.52 -13.02 18.69
C LEU A 270 35.95 -13.66 17.41
N SER A 271 35.94 -12.98 16.25
CA SER A 271 35.65 -13.69 15.00
C SER A 271 36.91 -14.39 14.48
N ASN A 272 36.78 -15.63 14.01
CA ASN A 272 37.89 -16.36 13.35
C ASN A 272 38.16 -15.85 11.93
N GLN A 273 37.58 -14.71 11.54
CA GLN A 273 37.63 -14.18 10.19
C GLN A 273 38.86 -13.31 9.96
N ILE A 274 39.46 -13.42 8.78
CA ILE A 274 40.61 -12.63 8.37
C ILE A 274 40.14 -11.31 7.74
N ALA A 275 40.43 -10.19 8.40
CA ALA A 275 39.95 -8.86 7.98
C ALA A 275 40.46 -8.43 6.59
N SER A 276 41.66 -8.87 6.19
CA SER A 276 42.32 -8.46 4.94
C SER A 276 41.56 -8.88 3.68
N PHE A 277 40.66 -9.87 3.77
CA PHE A 277 39.85 -10.33 2.64
C PHE A 277 38.48 -9.65 2.52
N LYS A 278 38.03 -8.89 3.51
CA LYS A 278 36.69 -8.25 3.47
C LYS A 278 36.57 -7.30 2.27
N GLY A 279 35.44 -7.35 1.58
CA GLY A 279 35.14 -6.51 0.40
C GLY A 279 35.88 -6.90 -0.89
N THR A 280 36.42 -8.12 -0.97
CA THR A 280 37.12 -8.64 -2.17
C THR A 280 36.23 -9.48 -3.10
N HIS A 281 34.97 -9.72 -2.71
CA HIS A 281 34.01 -10.50 -3.49
C HIS A 281 33.76 -9.91 -4.89
N LYS A 282 33.33 -10.77 -5.82
CA LYS A 282 32.99 -10.37 -7.20
C LYS A 282 31.49 -10.23 -7.47
N CYS A 283 30.64 -10.24 -6.44
CA CYS A 283 29.22 -9.94 -6.61
C CYS A 283 28.99 -8.53 -7.21
N HIS A 284 28.05 -8.41 -8.15
CA HIS A 284 27.59 -7.13 -8.70
C HIS A 284 26.99 -6.25 -7.60
N THR A 285 27.63 -5.14 -7.27
CA THR A 285 27.22 -4.25 -6.17
C THR A 285 25.84 -3.63 -6.36
N ASP A 286 25.40 -3.47 -7.60
CA ASP A 286 24.16 -2.76 -7.92
C ASP A 286 22.93 -3.67 -7.80
N THR A 287 23.09 -4.95 -8.16
CA THR A 287 21.98 -5.89 -8.34
C THR A 287 22.01 -7.06 -7.34
N THR A 288 23.17 -7.38 -6.77
CA THR A 288 23.38 -8.52 -5.86
C THR A 288 23.96 -8.08 -4.51
N GLN A 289 23.91 -8.98 -3.54
CA GLN A 289 24.44 -8.84 -2.19
C GLN A 289 25.25 -10.10 -1.85
N CYS A 290 26.45 -9.90 -1.30
CA CYS A 290 27.32 -10.99 -0.84
C CYS A 290 26.83 -11.54 0.51
N GLU A 291 26.65 -12.86 0.60
CA GLU A 291 26.37 -13.57 1.84
C GLU A 291 27.47 -14.62 2.08
N TYR A 292 28.21 -14.49 3.18
CA TYR A 292 29.29 -15.40 3.53
C TYR A 292 28.76 -16.79 3.90
N GLN A 293 29.40 -17.85 3.40
CA GLN A 293 29.08 -19.22 3.74
C GLN A 293 30.12 -19.79 4.72
N SER A 294 29.75 -19.83 6.00
CA SER A 294 30.55 -20.44 7.06
C SER A 294 30.86 -21.92 6.77
N PRO A 295 32.01 -22.46 7.23
CA PRO A 295 32.38 -23.85 7.05
C PRO A 295 31.33 -24.87 7.53
N SER A 296 30.50 -24.51 8.52
CA SER A 296 29.39 -25.36 9.00
C SER A 296 28.32 -25.64 7.94
N ASN A 297 28.20 -24.76 6.94
CA ASN A 297 27.24 -24.88 5.83
C ASN A 297 27.85 -25.52 4.58
N ARG A 298 29.14 -25.90 4.60
CA ARG A 298 29.82 -26.56 3.48
C ARG A 298 30.27 -27.98 3.85
N ILE A 299 29.91 -28.94 3.02
CA ILE A 299 30.38 -30.32 3.12
C ILE A 299 31.70 -30.40 2.34
N ASN A 300 32.82 -30.19 3.01
CA ASN A 300 34.13 -30.52 2.43
C ASN A 300 34.53 -31.91 2.91
N GLU A 301 34.62 -32.87 1.99
CA GLU A 301 34.93 -34.28 2.27
C GLU A 301 36.34 -34.51 2.85
N ASN A 302 37.23 -33.51 2.80
CA ASN A 302 38.65 -33.65 3.17
C ASN A 302 39.08 -32.91 4.45
N GLY A 303 38.19 -32.17 5.14
CA GLY A 303 38.39 -31.66 6.51
C GLY A 303 39.57 -30.70 6.80
N VAL A 304 40.47 -30.45 5.84
CA VAL A 304 41.62 -29.56 6.01
C VAL A 304 41.26 -28.15 5.57
N GLY A 305 41.34 -27.17 6.48
CA GLY A 305 41.20 -25.75 6.12
C GLY A 305 39.83 -25.38 5.56
N ALA A 306 38.73 -25.93 6.08
CA ALA A 306 37.38 -25.64 5.58
C ALA A 306 37.01 -24.13 5.58
N GLY A 307 37.69 -23.33 6.40
CA GLY A 307 37.60 -21.86 6.40
C GLY A 307 38.48 -21.13 5.36
N TRP A 308 39.52 -21.77 4.83
CA TRP A 308 40.45 -21.22 3.84
C TRP A 308 40.00 -21.56 2.42
N ALA A 309 38.95 -20.89 1.95
CA ALA A 309 38.40 -21.09 0.61
C ALA A 309 38.14 -19.76 -0.10
N LYS A 310 38.57 -19.66 -1.36
CA LYS A 310 38.17 -18.58 -2.28
C LYS A 310 36.76 -18.85 -2.81
N GLY A 311 35.99 -17.78 -3.06
CA GLY A 311 34.60 -17.88 -3.49
C GLY A 311 33.67 -18.39 -2.39
N ALA A 312 34.06 -18.23 -1.12
CA ALA A 312 33.39 -18.68 0.09
C ALA A 312 32.08 -17.96 0.44
N TYR A 313 31.33 -17.55 -0.57
CA TYR A 313 30.14 -16.73 -0.43
C TYR A 313 29.13 -17.08 -1.51
N VAL A 314 27.92 -16.54 -1.39
CA VAL A 314 26.95 -16.51 -2.49
C VAL A 314 26.55 -15.09 -2.81
N CYS A 315 26.31 -14.81 -4.09
CA CYS A 315 25.72 -13.56 -4.53
C CYS A 315 24.20 -13.75 -4.62
N ARG A 316 23.45 -13.17 -3.68
CA ARG A 316 21.99 -13.18 -3.68
C ARG A 316 21.47 -11.93 -4.39
N CYS A 317 20.42 -12.04 -5.21
CA CYS A 317 19.77 -10.85 -5.77
C CYS A 317 19.23 -9.93 -4.65
N ARG A 318 19.45 -8.61 -4.80
CA ARG A 318 18.90 -7.60 -3.89
C ARG A 318 17.36 -7.59 -3.97
N LYS A 319 16.71 -7.08 -2.92
CA LYS A 319 15.25 -6.84 -2.94
C LYS A 319 14.91 -5.94 -4.13
N GLY A 320 13.86 -6.31 -4.88
CA GLY A 320 13.49 -5.65 -6.14
C GLY A 320 14.26 -6.12 -7.37
N TYR A 321 15.08 -7.17 -7.27
CA TYR A 321 15.74 -7.84 -8.40
C TYR A 321 15.45 -9.35 -8.43
N TYR A 322 15.56 -9.97 -9.61
CA TYR A 322 15.41 -11.41 -9.82
C TYR A 322 16.48 -11.96 -10.78
N SER A 323 16.73 -13.27 -10.72
CA SER A 323 17.62 -13.96 -11.63
C SER A 323 16.86 -14.59 -12.79
N THR A 324 17.46 -14.62 -13.97
CA THR A 324 16.92 -15.31 -15.15
C THR A 324 17.13 -16.82 -15.09
N THR A 325 18.19 -17.27 -14.43
CA THR A 325 18.36 -18.68 -14.05
C THR A 325 17.46 -18.93 -12.84
N GLN A 326 16.76 -20.07 -12.80
CA GLN A 326 15.78 -20.39 -11.75
C GLN A 326 16.33 -20.36 -10.30
N GLN A 327 17.64 -20.19 -10.14
CA GLN A 327 18.34 -19.97 -8.88
C GLN A 327 18.46 -18.48 -8.58
N SER A 328 17.89 -18.03 -7.45
CA SER A 328 17.98 -16.65 -6.95
C SER A 328 19.31 -16.32 -6.25
N VAL A 329 20.26 -17.25 -6.35
CA VAL A 329 21.52 -17.29 -5.61
C VAL A 329 22.58 -17.81 -6.58
N PHE A 330 23.71 -17.11 -6.65
CA PHE A 330 24.87 -17.52 -7.44
C PHE A 330 26.01 -17.93 -6.52
N ASP A 331 26.62 -19.10 -6.76
CA ASP A 331 27.76 -19.58 -6.00
C ASP A 331 29.02 -18.74 -6.26
N GLY A 332 29.67 -18.29 -5.20
CA GLY A 332 30.83 -17.40 -5.27
C GLY A 332 31.98 -18.00 -6.07
N ILE A 333 32.22 -19.31 -5.98
CA ILE A 333 33.23 -20.02 -6.76
C ILE A 333 32.99 -19.84 -8.28
N LEU A 334 31.73 -19.96 -8.73
CA LEU A 334 31.37 -19.77 -10.14
C LEU A 334 31.49 -18.31 -10.56
N VAL A 335 31.13 -17.38 -9.67
CA VAL A 335 31.24 -15.94 -9.91
C VAL A 335 32.71 -15.51 -10.03
N GLU A 336 33.59 -16.04 -9.17
CA GLU A 336 35.05 -15.80 -9.23
C GLU A 336 35.66 -16.34 -10.53
N ALA A 337 35.28 -17.55 -10.94
CA ALA A 337 35.72 -18.14 -12.21
C ALA A 337 35.27 -17.31 -13.41
N ALA A 338 33.98 -16.94 -13.46
CA ALA A 338 33.42 -16.10 -14.53
C ALA A 338 34.06 -14.70 -14.57
N TRP A 339 34.38 -14.13 -13.41
CA TRP A 339 35.10 -12.86 -13.32
C TRP A 339 36.52 -12.96 -13.88
N LYS A 340 37.23 -14.06 -13.61
CA LYS A 340 38.55 -14.32 -14.17
C LYS A 340 38.49 -14.43 -15.70
N GLU A 341 37.55 -15.21 -16.22
CA GLU A 341 37.33 -15.33 -17.68
C GLU A 341 37.02 -13.98 -18.34
N LEU A 342 36.23 -13.14 -17.69
CA LEU A 342 35.95 -11.78 -18.18
C LEU A 342 37.24 -10.94 -18.25
N LYS A 343 38.07 -10.98 -17.20
CA LYS A 343 39.33 -10.23 -17.15
C LYS A 343 40.33 -10.70 -18.21
N GLU A 344 40.31 -11.98 -18.55
CA GLU A 344 41.12 -12.58 -19.61
C GLU A 344 40.49 -12.42 -21.01
N ASN A 345 39.35 -11.73 -21.14
CA ASN A 345 38.57 -11.57 -22.37
C ASN A 345 38.15 -12.90 -23.04
N ILE A 346 37.91 -13.94 -22.24
CA ILE A 346 37.49 -15.27 -22.71
C ILE A 346 35.96 -15.35 -22.86
N SER A 347 35.21 -14.85 -21.87
CA SER A 347 33.74 -14.94 -21.86
C SER A 347 33.05 -13.72 -21.20
N ASP A 348 31.85 -13.37 -21.69
CA ASP A 348 30.98 -12.33 -21.09
C ASP A 348 30.01 -12.91 -20.03
N SER A 349 30.25 -14.14 -19.56
CA SER A 349 29.32 -14.88 -18.71
C SER A 349 29.01 -14.13 -17.40
N TYR A 350 30.01 -13.47 -16.83
CA TYR A 350 29.92 -12.62 -15.64
C TYR A 350 28.83 -11.53 -15.74
N GLU A 351 28.74 -10.84 -16.86
CA GLU A 351 27.77 -9.74 -17.06
C GLU A 351 26.37 -10.25 -17.42
N LYS A 352 26.28 -11.37 -18.14
CA LYS A 352 25.01 -11.87 -18.69
C LYS A 352 24.26 -12.82 -17.74
N VAL A 353 24.98 -13.70 -17.04
CA VAL A 353 24.39 -14.80 -16.25
C VAL A 353 24.31 -14.45 -14.76
N PHE A 354 25.34 -13.79 -14.22
CA PHE A 354 25.47 -13.51 -12.78
C PHE A 354 24.91 -12.15 -12.35
N ARG A 355 24.16 -11.49 -13.24
CA ARG A 355 23.55 -10.18 -13.00
C ARG A 355 22.04 -10.32 -12.84
N CYS A 356 21.49 -9.75 -11.77
CA CYS A 356 20.04 -9.79 -11.54
C CYS A 356 19.34 -8.66 -12.30
N LEU A 357 18.14 -8.94 -12.80
CA LEU A 357 17.28 -7.99 -13.48
C LEU A 357 16.33 -7.32 -12.49
N ARG A 358 15.96 -6.07 -12.76
CA ARG A 358 15.04 -5.30 -11.91
C ARG A 358 13.62 -5.84 -12.06
N CYS A 359 12.93 -6.03 -10.95
CA CYS A 359 11.52 -6.40 -10.94
C CYS A 359 10.65 -5.33 -11.59
N ALA A 360 9.47 -5.74 -12.05
CA ALA A 360 8.43 -4.81 -12.48
C ALA A 360 8.09 -3.80 -11.36
N PRO A 361 7.66 -2.57 -11.72
CA PRO A 361 7.30 -1.55 -10.74
C PRO A 361 6.23 -2.06 -9.76
N GLY A 362 6.39 -1.72 -8.48
CA GLY A 362 5.50 -2.16 -7.40
C GLY A 362 5.80 -3.54 -6.79
N CYS A 363 6.75 -4.29 -7.35
CA CYS A 363 7.25 -5.54 -6.75
C CYS A 363 8.36 -5.29 -5.72
N ALA A 364 8.21 -5.83 -4.51
CA ALA A 364 9.30 -5.89 -3.53
C ALA A 364 10.20 -7.13 -3.72
N LYS A 365 9.61 -8.24 -4.16
CA LYS A 365 10.27 -9.49 -4.55
C LYS A 365 9.55 -10.02 -5.78
N CYS A 366 10.28 -10.51 -6.76
CA CYS A 366 9.72 -11.14 -7.95
C CYS A 366 10.55 -12.37 -8.32
N LYS A 367 9.91 -13.33 -8.99
CA LYS A 367 10.59 -14.52 -9.55
C LYS A 367 10.92 -14.33 -11.04
N GLY A 368 10.32 -13.34 -11.68
CA GLY A 368 10.37 -13.14 -13.12
C GLY A 368 9.95 -11.72 -13.51
N PRO A 369 9.77 -11.47 -14.83
CA PRO A 369 9.31 -10.18 -15.36
C PRO A 369 7.81 -9.91 -15.14
N GLU A 370 7.13 -10.73 -14.35
CA GLU A 370 5.69 -10.63 -14.11
C GLU A 370 5.33 -9.30 -13.42
N PRO A 371 4.29 -8.60 -13.89
CA PRO A 371 3.86 -7.35 -13.28
C PRO A 371 3.28 -7.60 -11.89
N CYS A 372 3.58 -6.73 -10.93
CA CYS A 372 2.91 -6.74 -9.62
C CYS A 372 1.74 -5.75 -9.53
N LEU A 373 1.67 -4.79 -10.44
CA LEU A 373 0.61 -3.78 -10.48
C LEU A 373 -0.38 -4.12 -11.58
N ALA A 374 -1.67 -3.97 -11.30
CA ALA A 374 -2.70 -4.16 -12.31
C ALA A 374 -2.58 -3.07 -13.39
N THR A 375 -2.61 -3.49 -14.66
CA THR A 375 -2.56 -2.56 -15.79
C THR A 375 -3.93 -1.94 -16.01
N TYR A 376 -3.98 -0.62 -16.21
CA TYR A 376 -5.20 0.10 -16.51
C TYR A 376 -5.41 0.24 -18.02
N ASN A 377 -6.58 -0.15 -18.53
CA ASN A 377 -6.95 0.14 -19.91
C ASN A 377 -7.43 1.60 -20.04
N TRP A 378 -6.47 2.51 -20.24
CA TRP A 378 -6.73 3.94 -20.35
C TRP A 378 -7.73 4.31 -21.45
N PRO A 379 -7.64 3.78 -22.69
CA PRO A 379 -8.64 4.05 -23.74
C PRO A 379 -10.06 3.69 -23.34
N PHE A 380 -10.24 2.54 -22.68
CA PHE A 380 -11.55 2.10 -22.18
C PHE A 380 -12.11 3.06 -21.12
N ARG A 381 -11.31 3.43 -20.12
CA ARG A 381 -11.73 4.38 -19.07
C ARG A 381 -12.06 5.76 -19.61
N ILE A 382 -11.23 6.29 -20.50
CA ILE A 382 -11.42 7.60 -21.11
C ILE A 382 -12.74 7.63 -21.90
N SER A 383 -13.08 6.54 -22.60
CA SER A 383 -14.34 6.43 -23.34
C SER A 383 -15.57 6.53 -22.41
N LEU A 384 -15.55 5.82 -21.28
CA LEU A 384 -16.62 5.86 -20.29
C LEU A 384 -16.71 7.24 -19.60
N LEU A 385 -15.57 7.83 -19.25
CA LEU A 385 -15.51 9.18 -18.68
C LEU A 385 -16.10 10.21 -19.64
N SER A 386 -15.70 10.18 -20.91
CA SER A 386 -16.19 11.08 -21.95
C SER A 386 -17.71 11.03 -22.07
N PHE A 387 -18.29 9.83 -22.02
CA PHE A 387 -19.74 9.66 -22.02
C PHE A 387 -20.39 10.29 -20.78
N SER A 388 -19.83 10.06 -19.58
CA SER A 388 -20.36 10.66 -18.34
C SER A 388 -20.31 12.19 -18.36
N ILE A 389 -19.20 12.77 -18.86
CA ILE A 389 -19.04 14.22 -19.01
C ILE A 389 -20.04 14.78 -20.03
N PHE A 390 -20.27 14.08 -21.14
CA PHE A 390 -21.33 14.44 -22.08
C PHE A 390 -22.72 14.47 -21.41
N CYS A 391 -23.03 13.50 -20.53
CA CYS A 391 -24.26 13.51 -19.74
C CYS A 391 -24.34 14.73 -18.80
N VAL A 392 -23.24 15.13 -18.15
CA VAL A 392 -23.19 16.36 -17.34
C VAL A 392 -23.58 17.57 -18.17
N PHE A 393 -22.92 17.78 -19.32
CA PHE A 393 -23.26 18.87 -20.23
C PHE A 393 -24.73 18.82 -20.69
N GLY A 394 -25.23 17.63 -21.03
CA GLY A 394 -26.64 17.41 -21.37
C GLY A 394 -27.59 17.85 -20.25
N THR A 395 -27.29 17.52 -18.99
CA THR A 395 -28.12 17.96 -17.85
C THR A 395 -28.10 19.47 -17.65
N ILE A 396 -26.94 20.14 -17.83
CA ILE A 396 -26.82 21.59 -17.73
C ILE A 396 -27.63 22.28 -18.84
N ILE A 397 -27.54 21.78 -20.07
CA ILE A 397 -28.34 22.26 -21.21
C ILE A 397 -29.83 22.08 -20.92
N LEU A 398 -30.25 20.94 -20.37
CA LEU A 398 -31.64 20.72 -19.98
C LEU A 398 -32.11 21.71 -18.90
N VAL A 399 -31.27 22.03 -17.89
CA VAL A 399 -31.59 23.06 -16.89
C VAL A 399 -31.80 24.42 -17.56
N ALA A 400 -30.89 24.82 -18.46
CA ALA A 400 -30.99 26.09 -19.18
C ALA A 400 -32.25 26.15 -20.07
N TYR A 401 -32.52 25.09 -20.82
CA TYR A 401 -33.72 24.94 -21.65
C TYR A 401 -35.01 25.06 -20.81
N MET A 402 -35.05 24.38 -19.67
CA MET A 402 -36.18 24.47 -18.74
C MET A 402 -36.36 25.86 -18.14
N TYR A 403 -35.26 26.54 -17.82
CA TYR A 403 -35.31 27.90 -17.30
C TYR A 403 -35.87 28.88 -18.34
N GLN A 404 -35.45 28.77 -19.60
CA GLN A 404 -35.97 29.57 -20.72
C GLN A 404 -37.48 29.33 -20.91
N HIS A 405 -37.90 28.07 -20.91
CA HIS A 405 -39.28 27.67 -21.16
C HIS A 405 -40.15 27.55 -19.88
N ARG A 406 -39.69 28.07 -18.73
CA ARG A 406 -40.39 27.95 -17.44
C ARG A 406 -41.79 28.56 -17.41
N LYS A 407 -42.09 29.48 -18.34
CA LYS A 407 -43.40 30.14 -18.47
C LYS A 407 -44.44 29.23 -19.15
N LEU A 408 -44.02 28.20 -19.89
CA LEU A 408 -44.93 27.24 -20.52
C LEU A 408 -45.68 26.45 -19.45
N LYS A 409 -46.97 26.20 -19.70
CA LYS A 409 -47.85 25.50 -18.75
C LYS A 409 -47.28 24.16 -18.28
N VAL A 410 -46.70 23.36 -19.19
CA VAL A 410 -46.08 22.06 -18.89
C VAL A 410 -44.99 22.17 -17.80
N PHE A 411 -44.11 23.18 -17.85
CA PHE A 411 -43.06 23.36 -16.84
C PHE A 411 -43.54 24.13 -15.61
N LYS A 412 -44.47 25.08 -15.78
CA LYS A 412 -45.04 25.87 -14.68
C LYS A 412 -45.80 24.98 -13.70
N VAL A 413 -46.62 24.05 -14.17
CA VAL A 413 -47.40 23.11 -13.33
C VAL A 413 -46.51 22.09 -12.63
N ALA A 414 -45.43 21.66 -13.29
CA ALA A 414 -44.55 20.63 -12.77
C ALA A 414 -43.52 21.14 -11.71
N SER A 415 -43.64 22.39 -11.26
CA SER A 415 -42.74 23.07 -10.32
C SER A 415 -41.27 23.11 -10.80
N PRO A 416 -40.85 24.15 -11.53
CA PRO A 416 -39.53 24.20 -12.18
C PRO A 416 -38.34 24.18 -11.21
N ILE A 417 -38.54 24.62 -9.96
CA ILE A 417 -37.51 24.60 -8.91
C ILE A 417 -37.13 23.15 -8.57
N PHE A 418 -38.10 22.29 -8.28
CA PHE A 418 -37.84 20.89 -7.95
C PHE A 418 -37.17 20.13 -9.10
N LEU A 419 -37.61 20.41 -10.33
CA LEU A 419 -37.01 19.81 -11.51
C LEU A 419 -35.55 20.25 -11.71
N SER A 420 -35.23 21.52 -11.43
CA SER A 420 -33.85 22.02 -11.48
C SER A 420 -32.98 21.36 -10.42
N ILE A 421 -33.49 21.20 -9.19
CA ILE A 421 -32.78 20.52 -8.09
C ILE A 421 -32.52 19.05 -8.43
N THR A 422 -33.51 18.36 -9.02
CA THR A 422 -33.31 16.98 -9.50
C THR A 422 -32.18 16.90 -10.53
N LEU A 423 -32.16 17.77 -11.54
CA LEU A 423 -31.10 17.80 -12.55
C LEU A 423 -29.73 18.14 -11.96
N SER A 424 -29.65 19.06 -11.00
CA SER A 424 -28.40 19.35 -10.29
C SER A 424 -27.88 18.13 -9.53
N GLY A 425 -28.76 17.38 -8.86
CA GLY A 425 -28.39 16.11 -8.22
C GLY A 425 -27.88 15.08 -9.23
N CYS A 426 -28.55 14.94 -10.38
CA CYS A 426 -28.11 14.07 -11.48
C CYS A 426 -26.73 14.48 -12.03
N ALA A 427 -26.47 15.77 -12.21
CA ALA A 427 -25.17 16.28 -12.65
C ALA A 427 -24.06 15.93 -11.66
N ILE A 428 -24.31 16.11 -10.34
CA ILE A 428 -23.36 15.74 -9.28
C ILE A 428 -23.08 14.23 -9.30
N MET A 429 -24.10 13.38 -9.53
CA MET A 429 -23.89 11.93 -9.65
C MET A 429 -23.04 11.55 -10.86
N TYR A 430 -23.20 12.21 -12.02
CA TYR A 430 -22.32 11.94 -13.18
C TYR A 430 -20.86 12.34 -12.96
N LEU A 431 -20.61 13.33 -12.09
CA LEU A 431 -19.26 13.74 -11.70
C LEU A 431 -18.52 12.68 -10.85
N GLU A 432 -19.23 11.69 -10.31
CA GLU A 432 -18.60 10.53 -9.64
C GLU A 432 -17.56 9.85 -10.53
N MET A 433 -17.87 9.67 -11.82
CA MET A 433 -16.96 9.03 -12.78
C MET A 433 -15.68 9.85 -13.02
N ALA A 434 -15.75 11.17 -12.84
CA ALA A 434 -14.58 12.05 -12.90
C ALA A 434 -13.77 12.01 -11.59
N ALA A 435 -14.44 11.87 -10.45
CA ALA A 435 -13.79 11.78 -9.14
C ALA A 435 -12.96 10.48 -8.97
N ILE A 436 -13.40 9.38 -9.59
CA ILE A 436 -12.73 8.07 -9.54
C ILE A 436 -11.70 7.85 -10.67
N PHE A 437 -11.68 8.71 -11.69
CA PHE A 437 -10.72 8.64 -12.81
C PHE A 437 -9.23 8.89 -12.44
N PRO A 438 -8.86 9.88 -11.62
CA PRO A 438 -7.46 10.09 -11.23
C PRO A 438 -6.90 8.88 -10.46
N VAL A 439 -5.57 8.79 -10.36
CA VAL A 439 -4.90 7.81 -9.47
C VAL A 439 -5.51 7.98 -8.07
N LEU A 440 -6.10 6.91 -7.55
CA LEU A 440 -6.87 6.95 -6.30
C LEU A 440 -5.97 7.45 -5.17
N ASP A 441 -6.29 8.65 -4.69
CA ASP A 441 -5.71 9.28 -3.52
C ASP A 441 -6.83 9.61 -2.52
N MET A 442 -6.48 10.02 -1.31
CA MET A 442 -7.41 10.39 -0.24
C MET A 442 -8.47 11.38 -0.74
N TYR A 443 -8.07 12.43 -1.46
CA TYR A 443 -8.98 13.46 -1.99
C TYR A 443 -9.95 12.92 -3.04
N SER A 444 -9.46 12.07 -3.95
CA SER A 444 -10.29 11.42 -4.98
C SER A 444 -11.31 10.47 -4.34
N CYS A 445 -10.91 9.75 -3.30
CA CYS A 445 -11.82 8.90 -2.53
C CYS A 445 -12.91 9.69 -1.81
N ILE A 446 -12.55 10.81 -1.16
CA ILE A 446 -13.53 11.73 -0.56
C ILE A 446 -14.50 12.22 -1.62
N ALA A 447 -13.99 12.79 -2.72
CA ALA A 447 -14.80 13.34 -3.80
C ALA A 447 -15.77 12.31 -4.40
N THR A 448 -15.32 11.06 -4.59
CA THR A 448 -16.14 9.97 -5.13
C THR A 448 -17.34 9.66 -4.22
N LYS A 449 -17.11 9.49 -2.91
CA LYS A 449 -18.22 9.18 -2.00
C LYS A 449 -19.17 10.37 -1.83
N TRP A 450 -18.64 11.59 -1.76
CA TRP A 450 -19.43 12.81 -1.68
C TRP A 450 -20.33 12.99 -2.90
N THR A 451 -19.76 12.96 -4.11
CA THR A 451 -20.53 13.13 -5.36
C THR A 451 -21.62 12.07 -5.51
N ARG A 452 -21.31 10.81 -5.18
CA ARG A 452 -22.30 9.72 -5.22
C ARG A 452 -23.46 9.94 -4.25
N HIS A 453 -23.18 10.09 -2.96
CA HIS A 453 -24.21 10.14 -1.92
C HIS A 453 -24.98 11.46 -1.88
N LEU A 454 -24.28 12.58 -2.05
CA LEU A 454 -24.91 13.89 -2.08
C LEU A 454 -25.78 14.05 -3.33
N GLY A 455 -25.29 13.63 -4.49
CA GLY A 455 -26.04 13.66 -5.75
C GLY A 455 -27.30 12.80 -5.69
N PHE A 456 -27.20 11.58 -5.15
CA PHE A 456 -28.34 10.71 -4.89
C PHE A 456 -29.34 11.37 -3.94
N CYS A 457 -28.89 11.87 -2.79
CA CYS A 457 -29.76 12.48 -1.79
C CYS A 457 -30.51 13.70 -2.37
N ILE A 458 -29.84 14.58 -3.10
CA ILE A 458 -30.45 15.77 -3.73
C ILE A 458 -31.52 15.36 -4.76
N SER A 459 -31.17 14.47 -5.70
CA SER A 459 -32.06 14.08 -6.79
C SER A 459 -33.27 13.29 -6.28
N TYR A 460 -33.01 12.28 -5.45
CA TYR A 460 -34.04 11.40 -4.91
C TYR A 460 -34.97 12.11 -3.93
N THR A 461 -34.45 12.95 -3.02
CA THR A 461 -35.31 13.71 -2.09
C THR A 461 -36.24 14.65 -2.84
N ALA A 462 -35.79 15.30 -3.91
CA ALA A 462 -36.64 16.16 -4.74
C ALA A 462 -37.80 15.38 -5.40
N LEU A 463 -37.52 14.20 -5.97
CA LEU A 463 -38.54 13.32 -6.57
C LEU A 463 -39.51 12.78 -5.51
N LEU A 464 -38.99 12.40 -4.36
CA LEU A 464 -39.76 11.86 -3.26
C LEU A 464 -40.70 12.90 -2.65
N MET A 465 -40.21 14.12 -2.38
CA MET A 465 -41.03 15.22 -1.88
C MET A 465 -42.16 15.57 -2.84
N LYS A 466 -41.89 15.58 -4.15
CA LYS A 466 -42.91 15.80 -5.17
C LYS A 466 -43.98 14.69 -5.16
N THR A 467 -43.58 13.43 -5.00
CA THR A 467 -44.49 12.28 -4.90
C THR A 467 -45.28 12.29 -3.59
N TRP A 468 -44.63 12.68 -2.49
CA TRP A 468 -45.23 12.78 -1.17
C TRP A 468 -46.33 13.85 -1.14
N ARG A 469 -46.13 15.01 -1.77
CA ARG A 469 -47.16 16.04 -1.97
C ARG A 469 -48.43 15.45 -2.57
N VAL A 470 -48.29 14.66 -3.65
CA VAL A 470 -49.42 14.00 -4.32
C VAL A 470 -50.11 13.02 -3.37
N SER A 471 -49.34 12.25 -2.59
CA SER A 471 -49.88 11.29 -1.61
C SER A 471 -50.70 11.95 -0.51
N LEU A 472 -50.29 13.14 -0.05
CA LEU A 472 -51.01 13.92 0.96
C LEU A 472 -52.31 14.47 0.39
N THR A 473 -52.26 15.07 -0.80
CA THR A 473 -53.47 15.63 -1.44
C THR A 473 -54.50 14.55 -1.76
N TYR A 474 -54.07 13.32 -2.08
CA TYR A 474 -54.97 12.19 -2.36
C TYR A 474 -55.60 11.57 -1.09
N ARG A 475 -54.92 11.63 0.07
CA ARG A 475 -55.40 11.02 1.32
C ARG A 475 -56.51 11.83 2.01
N VAL A 476 -56.52 13.16 1.84
CA VAL A 476 -57.52 14.03 2.46
C VAL A 476 -58.81 13.99 1.63
N LYS A 477 -59.73 13.07 1.95
CA LYS A 477 -61.09 12.98 1.35
C LYS A 477 -62.04 14.09 1.81
N SER A 478 -61.61 14.97 2.72
CA SER A 478 -62.44 16.01 3.33
C SER A 478 -62.34 17.33 2.56
N ALA A 479 -63.43 18.10 2.54
CA ALA A 479 -63.66 19.31 1.75
C ALA A 479 -62.63 20.45 1.96
N HIS A 480 -61.73 20.34 2.92
CA HIS A 480 -60.62 21.30 3.11
C HIS A 480 -59.35 20.82 2.41
N LYS A 481 -59.22 21.14 1.12
CA LYS A 481 -58.05 20.82 0.30
C LYS A 481 -56.85 21.64 0.78
N VAL A 482 -55.94 20.99 1.51
CA VAL A 482 -54.69 21.63 1.96
C VAL A 482 -53.86 22.06 0.74
N LYS A 483 -53.83 23.36 0.44
CA LYS A 483 -52.96 23.94 -0.60
C LYS A 483 -51.53 24.05 -0.06
N LEU A 484 -50.75 22.95 -0.11
CA LEU A 484 -49.31 23.01 0.22
C LEU A 484 -48.56 23.84 -0.82
N THR A 485 -47.85 24.86 -0.34
CA THR A 485 -47.04 25.77 -1.17
C THR A 485 -45.67 25.16 -1.46
N ASP A 486 -45.11 25.39 -2.66
CA ASP A 486 -43.79 24.88 -3.07
C ASP A 486 -42.65 25.31 -2.11
N LYS A 487 -42.77 26.50 -1.49
CA LYS A 487 -41.85 26.98 -0.45
C LYS A 487 -41.87 26.10 0.82
N GLN A 488 -43.05 25.65 1.24
CA GLN A 488 -43.17 24.76 2.39
C GLN A 488 -42.53 23.40 2.08
N LEU A 489 -42.74 22.88 0.87
CA LEU A 489 -42.12 21.63 0.44
C LEU A 489 -40.58 21.74 0.39
N LEU A 490 -40.07 22.88 -0.07
CA LEU A 490 -38.64 23.17 -0.05
C LEU A 490 -38.09 23.22 1.40
N GLN A 491 -38.85 23.83 2.33
CA GLN A 491 -38.50 23.88 3.74
C GLN A 491 -38.41 22.48 4.38
N TRP A 492 -39.24 21.51 3.96
CA TRP A 492 -39.14 20.11 4.41
C TRP A 492 -37.96 19.34 3.80
N MET A 493 -37.48 19.74 2.63
CA MET A 493 -36.32 19.11 1.98
C MET A 493 -34.98 19.53 2.61
N VAL A 494 -34.86 20.80 3.01
CA VAL A 494 -33.64 21.36 3.63
C VAL A 494 -33.12 20.53 4.83
N PRO A 495 -33.93 20.14 5.83
CA PRO A 495 -33.42 19.37 6.97
C PRO A 495 -32.87 18.00 6.57
N ILE A 496 -33.45 17.34 5.55
CA ILE A 496 -32.96 16.05 5.05
C ILE A 496 -31.56 16.21 4.43
N LEU A 497 -31.39 17.25 3.60
CA LEU A 497 -30.09 17.55 2.98
C LEU A 497 -29.06 18.00 4.01
N LEU A 498 -29.47 18.77 5.02
CA LEU A 498 -28.61 19.22 6.10
C LEU A 498 -28.07 18.04 6.93
N VAL A 499 -28.92 17.06 7.25
CA VAL A 499 -28.49 15.83 7.93
C VAL A 499 -27.43 15.09 7.10
N MET A 500 -27.63 14.96 5.78
CA MET A 500 -26.66 14.33 4.89
C MET A 500 -25.32 15.08 4.84
N LEU A 501 -25.35 16.42 4.78
CA LEU A 501 -24.14 17.24 4.79
C LEU A 501 -23.36 17.14 6.11
N ILE A 502 -24.05 17.16 7.25
CA ILE A 502 -23.43 16.98 8.57
C ILE A 502 -22.81 15.58 8.67
N TYR A 503 -23.52 14.55 8.20
CA TYR A 503 -23.03 13.17 8.18
C TYR A 503 -21.74 13.03 7.36
N LEU A 504 -21.76 13.46 6.09
CA LEU A 504 -20.60 13.38 5.21
C LEU A 504 -19.43 14.24 5.71
N GLY A 505 -19.72 15.42 6.27
CA GLY A 505 -18.73 16.28 6.92
C GLY A 505 -18.07 15.61 8.12
N THR A 506 -18.87 15.05 9.03
CA THR A 506 -18.37 14.36 10.23
C THR A 506 -17.57 13.13 9.85
N TRP A 507 -18.02 12.36 8.86
CA TRP A 507 -17.28 11.22 8.35
C TRP A 507 -15.91 11.63 7.77
N THR A 508 -15.87 12.70 6.97
CA THR A 508 -14.61 13.21 6.39
C THR A 508 -13.63 13.71 7.46
N LEU A 509 -14.14 14.31 8.54
CA LEU A 509 -13.31 14.82 9.64
C LEU A 509 -12.84 13.72 10.61
N SER A 510 -13.69 12.74 10.91
CA SER A 510 -13.41 11.70 11.91
C SER A 510 -12.63 10.51 11.34
N ALA A 511 -12.97 10.07 10.12
CA ALA A 511 -12.40 8.88 9.50
C ALA A 511 -12.38 9.03 7.97
N PRO A 512 -11.51 9.88 7.41
CA PRO A 512 -11.43 10.10 5.97
C PRO A 512 -11.07 8.81 5.22
N PRO A 513 -11.67 8.55 4.04
CA PRO A 513 -11.33 7.41 3.21
C PRO A 513 -9.94 7.59 2.60
N TYR A 514 -9.15 6.52 2.59
CA TYR A 514 -7.81 6.49 2.01
C TYR A 514 -7.74 5.40 0.95
N ALA A 515 -6.74 5.46 0.08
CA ALA A 515 -6.50 4.44 -0.94
C ALA A 515 -5.75 3.24 -0.34
N GLU A 516 -6.40 2.09 -0.27
CA GLU A 516 -5.83 0.81 0.18
C GLU A 516 -5.40 -0.05 -1.01
N VAL A 517 -4.33 -0.83 -0.83
CA VAL A 517 -3.81 -1.73 -1.86
C VAL A 517 -4.50 -3.08 -1.73
N ILE A 518 -5.25 -3.46 -2.76
CA ILE A 518 -5.96 -4.74 -2.85
C ILE A 518 -5.39 -5.54 -4.01
N ALA A 519 -5.41 -6.87 -3.91
CA ALA A 519 -5.05 -7.77 -5.00
C ALA A 519 -6.27 -8.22 -5.79
N ASP A 520 -6.15 -8.32 -7.11
CA ASP A 520 -7.17 -8.91 -7.98
C ASP A 520 -7.09 -10.45 -7.98
N ASN A 521 -7.96 -11.10 -8.77
CA ASN A 521 -7.97 -12.56 -8.97
C ASN A 521 -6.63 -13.15 -9.46
N TYR A 522 -5.77 -12.34 -10.09
CA TYR A 522 -4.46 -12.74 -10.60
C TYR A 522 -3.32 -12.38 -9.64
N GLY A 523 -3.63 -11.83 -8.45
CA GLY A 523 -2.64 -11.39 -7.46
C GLY A 523 -2.01 -10.03 -7.78
N LEU A 524 -2.52 -9.30 -8.77
CA LEU A 524 -2.05 -7.98 -9.16
C LEU A 524 -2.60 -6.92 -8.21
N LYS A 525 -1.72 -6.04 -7.74
CA LYS A 525 -2.04 -5.00 -6.78
C LYS A 525 -2.61 -3.76 -7.47
N PHE A 526 -3.69 -3.20 -6.92
CA PHE A 526 -4.26 -1.93 -7.34
C PHE A 526 -4.83 -1.17 -6.15
N TYR A 527 -5.06 0.13 -6.33
CA TYR A 527 -5.64 0.99 -5.31
C TYR A 527 -7.17 0.97 -5.35
N GLN A 528 -7.80 0.86 -4.18
CA GLN A 528 -9.24 0.99 -3.96
C GLN A 528 -9.49 1.91 -2.77
N CYS A 529 -10.60 2.65 -2.76
CA CYS A 529 -10.96 3.48 -1.60
C CYS A 529 -11.43 2.60 -0.43
N SER A 530 -10.91 2.88 0.77
CA SER A 530 -11.25 2.12 1.97
C SER A 530 -12.75 2.17 2.28
N PHE A 531 -13.28 1.03 2.74
CA PHE A 531 -14.68 0.85 3.09
C PHE A 531 -14.81 0.56 4.59
N ASN A 532 -15.44 1.46 5.34
CA ASN A 532 -15.49 1.39 6.80
C ASN A 532 -16.93 1.28 7.34
N TRP A 533 -17.11 1.35 8.66
CA TRP A 533 -18.44 1.29 9.29
C TRP A 533 -19.35 2.49 8.97
N TRP A 534 -18.77 3.66 8.65
CA TRP A 534 -19.54 4.81 8.16
C TRP A 534 -20.19 4.49 6.81
N ASP A 535 -19.46 3.86 5.90
CA ASP A 535 -20.02 3.44 4.61
C ASP A 535 -21.17 2.43 4.78
N HIS A 536 -21.03 1.47 5.71
CA HIS A 536 -22.10 0.52 6.03
C HIS A 536 -23.35 1.23 6.57
N SER A 537 -23.17 2.13 7.52
CA SER A 537 -24.25 2.93 8.11
C SER A 537 -24.98 3.75 7.03
N LEU A 538 -24.22 4.39 6.13
CA LEU A 538 -24.76 5.17 5.04
C LEU A 538 -25.54 4.32 4.04
N ALA A 539 -25.02 3.14 3.66
CA ALA A 539 -25.71 2.21 2.77
C ALA A 539 -27.03 1.68 3.37
N ILE A 540 -27.05 1.36 4.68
CA ILE A 540 -28.28 0.97 5.39
C ILE A 540 -29.29 2.13 5.37
N GLY A 541 -28.84 3.36 5.63
CA GLY A 541 -29.66 4.56 5.56
C GLY A 541 -30.28 4.77 4.16
N GLU A 542 -29.50 4.58 3.09
CA GLU A 542 -29.99 4.66 1.71
C GLU A 542 -31.09 3.63 1.43
N ILE A 543 -30.92 2.37 1.89
CA ILE A 543 -31.92 1.31 1.70
C ILE A 543 -33.23 1.63 2.43
N LEU A 544 -33.15 2.08 3.70
CA LEU A 544 -34.33 2.48 4.47
C LEU A 544 -35.04 3.68 3.81
N PHE A 545 -34.28 4.64 3.30
CA PHE A 545 -34.81 5.81 2.61
C PHE A 545 -35.48 5.46 1.28
N LEU A 546 -34.94 4.48 0.54
CA LEU A 546 -35.57 3.90 -0.65
C LEU A 546 -36.86 3.15 -0.30
N ALA A 547 -36.85 2.33 0.76
CA ALA A 547 -38.04 1.62 1.22
C ALA A 547 -39.18 2.58 1.59
N TRP A 548 -38.87 3.69 2.27
CA TRP A 548 -39.84 4.75 2.55
C TRP A 548 -40.43 5.36 1.28
N GLY A 549 -39.61 5.65 0.26
CA GLY A 549 -40.12 6.19 -0.99
C GLY A 549 -40.94 5.20 -1.81
N ILE A 550 -40.61 3.91 -1.78
CA ILE A 550 -41.44 2.86 -2.38
C ILE A 550 -42.83 2.85 -1.72
N LYS A 551 -42.92 2.98 -0.39
CA LYS A 551 -44.20 3.09 0.33
C LYS A 551 -45.01 4.30 -0.11
N VAL A 552 -44.35 5.45 -0.31
CA VAL A 552 -45.01 6.68 -0.81
C VAL A 552 -45.51 6.46 -2.25
N CYS A 553 -44.69 5.88 -3.13
CA CYS A 553 -45.06 5.56 -4.51
C CYS A 553 -46.27 4.60 -4.58
N TYR A 554 -46.31 3.61 -3.69
CA TYR A 554 -47.44 2.68 -3.58
C TYR A 554 -48.76 3.40 -3.25
N ASN A 555 -48.72 4.40 -2.37
CA ASN A 555 -49.92 5.14 -1.97
C ASN A 555 -50.49 6.01 -3.12
N VAL A 556 -49.66 6.42 -4.08
CA VAL A 556 -50.07 7.28 -5.22
C VAL A 556 -50.29 6.52 -6.51
N ARG A 557 -50.17 5.18 -6.53
CA ARG A 557 -50.23 4.38 -7.76
C ARG A 557 -51.53 4.54 -8.57
N ASN A 558 -52.63 4.83 -7.89
CA ASN A 558 -53.96 5.02 -8.48
C ASN A 558 -54.34 6.51 -8.59
N ALA A 559 -53.46 7.43 -8.19
CA ALA A 559 -53.74 8.85 -8.27
C ALA A 559 -53.64 9.32 -9.73
N GLU A 560 -54.73 9.84 -10.27
CA GLU A 560 -54.73 10.49 -11.58
C GLU A 560 -53.98 11.82 -11.46
N SER A 561 -52.82 11.90 -12.11
CA SER A 561 -52.03 13.14 -12.19
C SER A 561 -52.06 13.64 -13.63
N LEU A 562 -52.06 14.97 -13.78
CA LEU A 562 -51.96 15.61 -15.10
C LEU A 562 -50.75 15.02 -15.83
N PHE A 563 -51.00 14.50 -17.04
CA PHE A 563 -49.98 13.91 -17.91
C PHE A 563 -49.31 12.63 -17.38
N ASN A 564 -49.94 11.87 -16.47
CA ASN A 564 -49.37 10.67 -15.83
C ASN A 564 -48.02 10.90 -15.15
N GLU A 565 -47.77 12.15 -14.71
CA GLU A 565 -46.49 12.55 -14.15
C GLU A 565 -46.11 11.75 -12.90
N ALA A 566 -47.06 11.53 -11.98
CA ALA A 566 -46.80 10.78 -10.75
C ALA A 566 -46.40 9.32 -11.03
N ARG A 567 -46.97 8.70 -12.07
CA ARG A 567 -46.65 7.33 -12.47
C ARG A 567 -45.22 7.22 -13.03
N LEU A 568 -44.81 8.17 -13.85
CA LEU A 568 -43.45 8.22 -14.40
C LEU A 568 -42.40 8.46 -13.31
N ILE A 569 -42.70 9.32 -12.33
CA ILE A 569 -41.82 9.53 -11.17
C ILE A 569 -41.72 8.26 -10.31
N SER A 570 -42.83 7.56 -10.07
CA SER A 570 -42.82 6.28 -9.36
C SER A 570 -41.98 5.23 -10.10
N TYR A 571 -42.05 5.16 -11.44
CA TYR A 571 -41.20 4.28 -12.24
C TYR A 571 -39.71 4.63 -12.13
N ALA A 572 -39.36 5.92 -12.08
CA ALA A 572 -38.00 6.34 -11.82
C ALA A 572 -37.53 5.90 -10.43
N ILE A 573 -38.34 6.08 -9.38
CA ILE A 573 -38.00 5.64 -8.01
C ILE A 573 -37.83 4.11 -7.94
N TYR A 574 -38.69 3.33 -8.59
CA TYR A 574 -38.54 1.88 -8.65
C TYR A 574 -37.28 1.45 -9.41
N ASN A 575 -36.96 2.11 -10.52
CA ASN A 575 -35.72 1.85 -11.26
C ASN A 575 -34.48 2.15 -10.42
N ILE A 576 -34.44 3.32 -9.74
CA ILE A 576 -33.35 3.68 -8.83
C ILE A 576 -33.17 2.61 -7.75
N ALA A 577 -34.26 2.16 -7.11
CA ALA A 577 -34.20 1.13 -6.08
C ALA A 577 -33.69 -0.21 -6.64
N ALA A 578 -34.21 -0.65 -7.78
CA ALA A 578 -33.79 -1.89 -8.42
C ALA A 578 -32.30 -1.87 -8.80
N VAL A 579 -31.83 -0.80 -9.47
CA VAL A 579 -30.43 -0.66 -9.87
C VAL A 579 -29.49 -0.65 -8.66
N ASN A 580 -29.83 0.09 -7.59
CA ASN A 580 -29.01 0.11 -6.37
C ASN A 580 -28.92 -1.28 -5.73
N ILE A 581 -30.05 -1.97 -5.55
CA ILE A 581 -30.08 -3.33 -4.95
C ILE A 581 -29.29 -4.33 -5.81
N THR A 582 -29.51 -4.33 -7.13
CA THR A 582 -28.80 -5.24 -8.04
C THR A 582 -27.30 -4.97 -8.06
N MET A 583 -26.87 -3.72 -8.09
CA MET A 583 -25.44 -3.39 -8.11
C MET A 583 -24.73 -3.74 -6.79
N ILE A 584 -25.41 -3.57 -5.65
CA ILE A 584 -24.90 -4.03 -4.36
C ILE A 584 -24.75 -5.57 -4.37
N ALA A 585 -25.75 -6.29 -4.87
CA ALA A 585 -25.69 -7.76 -4.97
C ALA A 585 -24.54 -8.23 -5.88
N ILE A 586 -24.35 -7.60 -7.05
CA ILE A 586 -23.24 -7.93 -7.97
C ILE A 586 -21.89 -7.73 -7.29
N HIS A 587 -21.70 -6.61 -6.58
CA HIS A 587 -20.45 -6.31 -5.88
C HIS A 587 -20.14 -7.31 -4.76
N LEU A 588 -21.16 -7.74 -4.00
CA LEU A 588 -20.99 -8.65 -2.87
C LEU A 588 -20.85 -10.13 -3.29
N PHE A 589 -21.62 -10.58 -4.28
CA PHE A 589 -21.74 -12.01 -4.60
C PHE A 589 -21.01 -12.47 -5.85
N ILE A 590 -20.82 -11.61 -6.85
CA ILE A 590 -20.31 -12.04 -8.17
C ILE A 590 -18.86 -11.60 -8.39
N PHE A 591 -18.52 -10.37 -8.00
CA PHE A 591 -17.24 -9.76 -8.34
C PHE A 591 -16.49 -9.15 -7.13
N PRO A 592 -16.28 -9.88 -6.01
CA PRO A 592 -15.59 -9.33 -4.84
C PRO A 592 -14.13 -8.92 -5.15
N HIS A 593 -13.46 -9.68 -6.00
CA HIS A 593 -12.05 -9.51 -6.38
C HIS A 593 -11.86 -9.07 -7.84
N ALA A 594 -12.87 -8.43 -8.44
CA ALA A 594 -12.75 -7.94 -9.80
C ALA A 594 -11.64 -6.89 -9.95
N GLY A 595 -10.98 -6.93 -11.10
CA GLY A 595 -9.96 -5.97 -11.48
C GLY A 595 -10.49 -4.54 -11.56
N PRO A 596 -9.60 -3.55 -11.57
CA PRO A 596 -9.97 -2.14 -11.40
C PRO A 596 -10.83 -1.60 -12.55
N ASP A 597 -10.68 -2.12 -13.77
CA ASP A 597 -11.46 -1.70 -14.94
C ASP A 597 -12.92 -2.19 -14.90
N ILE A 598 -13.14 -3.41 -14.40
CA ILE A 598 -14.49 -3.95 -14.22
C ILE A 598 -15.22 -3.20 -13.11
N LYS A 599 -14.53 -2.86 -12.01
CA LYS A 599 -15.12 -2.03 -10.95
C LYS A 599 -15.52 -0.64 -11.46
N TYR A 600 -14.68 -0.02 -12.30
CA TYR A 600 -15.00 1.25 -12.95
C TYR A 600 -16.22 1.14 -13.88
N LEU A 601 -16.31 0.06 -14.68
CA LEU A 601 -17.47 -0.23 -15.53
C LEU A 601 -18.76 -0.42 -14.73
N LEU A 602 -18.71 -1.17 -13.61
CA LEU A 602 -19.89 -1.37 -12.75
C LEU A 602 -20.38 -0.05 -12.15
N GLY A 603 -19.46 0.83 -11.73
CA GLY A 603 -19.79 2.19 -11.33
C GLY A 603 -20.49 2.97 -12.44
N PHE A 604 -19.92 2.96 -13.65
CA PHE A 604 -20.52 3.61 -14.82
C PHE A 604 -21.93 3.08 -15.12
N LEU A 605 -22.11 1.76 -15.16
CA LEU A 605 -23.41 1.13 -15.43
C LEU A 605 -24.44 1.50 -14.35
N ARG A 606 -24.03 1.52 -13.07
CA ARG A 606 -24.90 1.97 -11.96
C ARG A 606 -25.39 3.40 -12.20
N THR A 607 -24.46 4.32 -12.49
CA THR A 607 -24.79 5.74 -12.68
C THR A 607 -25.66 5.94 -13.91
N GLN A 608 -25.40 5.23 -15.01
CA GLN A 608 -26.22 5.33 -16.22
C GLN A 608 -27.62 4.74 -16.06
N LEU A 609 -27.72 3.51 -15.56
CA LEU A 609 -29.02 2.83 -15.41
C LEU A 609 -29.93 3.52 -14.39
N SER A 610 -29.37 4.19 -13.38
CA SER A 610 -30.13 4.96 -12.40
C SER A 610 -30.44 6.38 -12.90
N THR A 611 -29.41 7.14 -13.29
CA THR A 611 -29.53 8.58 -13.55
C THR A 611 -30.09 8.87 -14.94
N SER A 612 -29.57 8.23 -16.01
CA SER A 612 -30.05 8.49 -17.38
C SER A 612 -31.50 8.07 -17.57
N VAL A 613 -31.88 6.92 -17.00
CA VAL A 613 -33.27 6.44 -17.02
C VAL A 613 -34.19 7.41 -16.27
N THR A 614 -33.76 7.91 -15.10
CA THR A 614 -34.52 8.92 -14.34
C THR A 614 -34.72 10.21 -15.14
N VAL A 615 -33.64 10.73 -15.77
CA VAL A 615 -33.72 11.93 -16.61
C VAL A 615 -34.69 11.69 -17.78
N PHE A 616 -34.59 10.54 -18.45
CA PHE A 616 -35.46 10.19 -19.56
C PHE A 616 -36.94 10.10 -19.14
N LEU A 617 -37.26 9.38 -18.06
CA LEU A 617 -38.65 9.18 -17.60
C LEU A 617 -39.29 10.48 -17.08
N VAL A 618 -38.54 11.31 -16.34
CA VAL A 618 -39.08 12.51 -15.69
C VAL A 618 -39.16 13.69 -16.67
N PHE A 619 -38.18 13.85 -17.55
CA PHE A 619 -38.04 15.02 -18.41
C PHE A 619 -38.40 14.75 -19.88
N GLY A 620 -38.16 13.53 -20.38
CA GLY A 620 -38.42 13.17 -21.78
C GLY A 620 -39.82 13.53 -22.27
N PRO A 621 -40.90 13.09 -21.58
CA PRO A 621 -42.27 13.43 -21.99
C PRO A 621 -42.57 14.93 -22.01
N LYS A 622 -41.92 15.71 -21.12
CA LYS A 622 -42.10 17.16 -21.03
C LYS A 622 -41.41 17.88 -22.19
N VAL A 623 -40.15 17.52 -22.45
CA VAL A 623 -39.36 18.12 -23.53
C VAL A 623 -39.98 17.79 -24.89
N ILE A 624 -40.37 16.54 -25.13
CA ILE A 624 -41.01 16.11 -26.39
C ILE A 624 -42.31 16.90 -26.65
N ARG A 625 -43.12 17.13 -25.62
CA ARG A 625 -44.37 17.90 -25.76
C ARG A 625 -44.10 19.37 -26.12
N VAL A 626 -43.07 19.97 -25.55
CA VAL A 626 -42.67 21.35 -25.91
C VAL A 626 -42.13 21.42 -27.34
N LEU A 627 -41.29 20.46 -27.75
CA LEU A 627 -40.77 20.38 -29.12
C LEU A 627 -41.87 20.19 -30.17
N ARG A 628 -42.96 19.48 -29.83
CA ARG A 628 -44.13 19.32 -30.69
C ARG A 628 -45.06 20.54 -30.73
N GLY A 629 -44.70 21.65 -30.09
CA GLY A 629 -45.53 22.85 -30.01
C GLY A 629 -46.77 22.71 -29.11
N GLN A 630 -46.90 21.60 -28.38
CA GLN A 630 -48.04 21.31 -27.50
C GLN A 630 -47.78 21.74 -26.04
N GLY A 631 -46.76 22.56 -25.80
CA GLY A 631 -46.35 23.00 -24.46
C GLY A 631 -47.38 23.89 -23.73
N ASP A 632 -48.33 24.49 -24.46
CA ASP A 632 -49.39 25.36 -23.93
C ASP A 632 -50.81 24.79 -24.11
N GLN A 633 -50.95 23.68 -24.84
CA GLN A 633 -52.25 23.07 -25.13
C GLN A 633 -52.80 22.30 -23.92
N TRP A 634 -54.08 22.54 -23.63
CA TRP A 634 -54.84 21.76 -22.66
C TRP A 634 -55.17 20.38 -23.26
N ASP A 635 -54.97 19.30 -22.51
CA ASP A 635 -55.42 17.97 -22.93
C ASP A 635 -56.96 17.99 -23.00
N SER A 636 -57.52 18.23 -24.19
CA SER A 636 -58.97 18.20 -24.45
C SER A 636 -59.59 16.85 -24.06
N ARG A 637 -58.77 15.80 -24.00
CA ARG A 637 -59.12 14.46 -23.50
C ARG A 637 -59.43 14.40 -22.00
N ALA A 638 -58.85 15.29 -21.19
CA ALA A 638 -59.21 15.43 -19.77
C ALA A 638 -60.58 16.11 -19.60
N ARG A 639 -60.95 16.98 -20.54
CA ARG A 639 -62.31 17.57 -20.60
C ARG A 639 -63.33 16.54 -21.09
N ALA A 640 -63.00 15.76 -22.12
CA ALA A 640 -63.91 14.77 -22.71
C ALA A 640 -64.23 13.59 -21.78
N ARG A 641 -63.30 13.17 -20.90
CA ARG A 641 -63.56 12.14 -19.88
C ARG A 641 -64.34 12.67 -18.67
N GLY A 642 -64.49 13.98 -18.52
CA GLY A 642 -65.36 14.62 -17.53
C GLY A 642 -66.80 14.85 -18.00
N VAL A 643 -67.17 14.48 -19.24
CA VAL A 643 -68.48 14.81 -19.85
C VAL A 643 -69.49 13.64 -19.81
N THR A 644 -69.18 12.52 -19.15
CA THR A 644 -70.20 11.49 -18.82
C THR A 644 -70.67 11.55 -17.37
N ALA A 645 -70.74 12.76 -16.78
CA ALA A 645 -71.34 13.00 -15.48
C ALA A 645 -72.70 13.68 -15.60
N SER A 646 -73.59 13.15 -16.45
CA SER A 646 -75.02 13.41 -16.34
C SER A 646 -75.66 12.38 -15.40
N PHE A 647 -75.15 12.21 -14.17
CA PHE A 647 -75.87 11.61 -13.04
C PHE A 647 -75.13 11.94 -11.72
N SER A 648 -75.84 12.67 -10.86
CA SER A 648 -75.65 12.78 -9.40
C SER A 648 -74.58 13.74 -8.84
N LEU A 649 -75.09 14.91 -8.42
CA LEU A 649 -74.84 15.56 -7.12
C LEU A 649 -73.38 15.60 -6.60
N ASN A 650 -72.61 16.55 -7.14
CA ASN A 650 -71.68 17.44 -6.42
C ASN A 650 -70.77 18.10 -7.47
N GLY A 651 -70.95 19.41 -7.68
CA GLY A 651 -70.15 20.19 -8.59
C GLY A 651 -68.69 20.22 -8.16
N ILE A 652 -67.82 19.48 -8.84
CA ILE A 652 -66.35 19.64 -8.76
C ILE A 652 -65.76 19.37 -10.14
N GLY A 653 -65.67 20.43 -10.94
CA GLY A 653 -64.78 20.49 -12.10
C GLY A 653 -63.41 21.00 -11.65
N LEU A 654 -62.36 20.21 -11.89
CA LEU A 654 -60.96 20.65 -11.75
C LEU A 654 -60.62 21.66 -12.85
N VAL A 655 -60.94 22.93 -12.61
CA VAL A 655 -60.39 24.08 -13.35
C VAL A 655 -59.37 24.76 -12.45
N SER A 656 -58.16 24.99 -12.98
CA SER A 656 -57.18 25.88 -12.36
C SER A 656 -57.62 27.32 -12.61
N GLU A 657 -58.36 27.87 -11.63
CA GLU A 657 -58.33 29.25 -11.15
C GLU A 657 -57.59 30.24 -12.07
N GLU A 658 -58.31 30.78 -13.07
CA GLU A 658 -58.13 32.15 -13.53
C GLU A 658 -59.14 32.96 -12.73
N THR A 659 -58.66 33.64 -11.68
CA THR A 659 -59.32 34.67 -10.86
C THR A 659 -60.82 34.86 -11.07
N THR A 660 -61.65 33.86 -10.72
CA THR A 660 -63.08 34.07 -10.51
C THR A 660 -63.29 34.29 -9.03
N ASP A 661 -63.91 35.43 -8.75
CA ASP A 661 -63.90 36.15 -7.49
C ASP A 661 -64.38 35.29 -6.31
N LEU A 662 -63.50 35.02 -5.35
CA LEU A 662 -63.84 34.41 -4.06
C LEU A 662 -64.93 35.25 -3.33
N HIS A 663 -65.03 36.53 -3.68
CA HIS A 663 -66.08 37.43 -3.21
C HIS A 663 -67.47 37.05 -3.74
N GLN A 664 -67.57 36.56 -4.97
CA GLN A 664 -68.83 36.18 -5.60
C GLN A 664 -69.34 34.83 -5.05
N GLU A 665 -68.46 33.84 -4.87
CA GLU A 665 -68.84 32.58 -4.20
C GLU A 665 -69.26 32.82 -2.74
N ASN A 666 -68.63 33.76 -2.03
CA ASN A 666 -69.05 34.12 -0.67
C ASN A 666 -70.40 34.84 -0.64
N GLU A 667 -70.69 35.72 -1.61
CA GLU A 667 -72.01 36.37 -1.70
C GLU A 667 -73.11 35.38 -2.09
N GLU A 668 -72.87 34.47 -3.04
CA GLU A 668 -73.82 33.40 -3.38
C GLU A 668 -74.08 32.46 -2.20
N LEU A 669 -73.03 32.07 -1.46
CA LEU A 669 -73.18 31.24 -0.26
C LEU A 669 -73.93 31.97 0.86
N LYS A 670 -73.72 33.29 0.99
CA LYS A 670 -74.44 34.13 1.96
C LYS A 670 -75.92 34.26 1.59
N GLU A 671 -76.25 34.37 0.31
CA GLU A 671 -77.63 34.32 -0.18
C GLU A 671 -78.29 32.97 0.11
N GLU A 672 -77.59 31.85 -0.12
CA GLU A 672 -78.13 30.52 0.17
C GLU A 672 -78.35 30.30 1.68
N ILE A 673 -77.42 30.75 2.54
CA ILE A 673 -77.58 30.70 4.00
C ILE A 673 -78.77 31.56 4.44
N GLN A 674 -78.95 32.74 3.85
CA GLN A 674 -80.04 33.64 4.20
C GLN A 674 -81.41 33.09 3.75
N LYS A 675 -81.48 32.42 2.59
CA LYS A 675 -82.68 31.68 2.14
C LYS A 675 -83.02 30.52 3.09
N LEU A 676 -82.03 29.74 3.51
CA LEU A 676 -82.23 28.64 4.45
C LEU A 676 -82.67 29.14 5.83
N ALA A 677 -82.08 30.22 6.33
CA ALA A 677 -82.45 30.84 7.61
C ALA A 677 -83.91 31.33 7.58
N ALA A 678 -84.34 31.98 6.50
CA ALA A 678 -85.72 32.42 6.32
C ALA A 678 -86.70 31.23 6.25
N GLN A 679 -86.30 30.13 5.60
CA GLN A 679 -87.12 28.91 5.52
C GLN A 679 -87.27 28.22 6.88
N ILE A 680 -86.21 28.24 7.71
CA ILE A 680 -86.25 27.74 9.08
C ILE A 680 -87.14 28.64 9.96
N GLU A 681 -87.04 29.96 9.84
CA GLU A 681 -87.91 30.88 10.58
C GLU A 681 -89.38 30.69 10.22
N PHE A 682 -89.70 30.58 8.93
CA PHE A 682 -91.06 30.28 8.47
C PHE A 682 -91.57 28.96 9.04
N MET A 683 -90.77 27.89 8.96
CA MET A 683 -91.12 26.59 9.55
C MET A 683 -91.34 26.70 11.07
N LYS A 684 -90.54 27.52 11.78
CA LYS A 684 -90.66 27.73 13.22
C LYS A 684 -91.93 28.50 13.58
N ILE A 685 -92.33 29.49 12.79
CA ILE A 685 -93.59 30.22 12.94
C ILE A 685 -94.77 29.28 12.70
N VAL A 686 -94.74 28.49 11.63
CA VAL A 686 -95.77 27.49 11.33
C VAL A 686 -95.89 26.46 12.45
N HIS A 687 -94.76 25.95 12.96
CA HIS A 687 -94.77 25.02 14.09
C HIS A 687 -95.32 25.67 15.36
N MET A 688 -94.96 26.94 15.63
CA MET A 688 -95.47 27.70 16.78
C MET A 688 -96.98 27.93 16.69
N GLU A 689 -97.52 28.30 15.53
CA GLU A 689 -98.97 28.49 15.34
C GLU A 689 -99.73 27.16 15.40
N MET A 690 -99.14 26.06 14.93
CA MET A 690 -99.82 24.76 14.86
C MET A 690 -99.84 24.02 16.22
N TYR A 691 -98.84 24.21 17.08
CA TYR A 691 -98.72 23.51 18.37
C TYR A 691 -99.01 24.36 19.61
N ASN A 692 -99.24 25.67 19.47
CA ASN A 692 -99.52 26.54 20.62
C ASN A 692 -101.01 26.91 20.70
N ARG A 693 -101.74 26.19 21.56
CA ARG A 693 -103.22 26.26 21.72
C ARG A 693 -103.76 27.65 22.11
N HIS A 694 -102.90 28.59 22.49
CA HIS A 694 -103.26 29.96 22.88
C HIS A 694 -103.12 31.01 21.76
N ILE A 695 -102.62 30.64 20.58
CA ILE A 695 -102.48 31.56 19.43
C ILE A 695 -103.66 31.32 18.48
N LYS A 696 -104.56 32.30 18.34
CA LYS A 696 -105.66 32.22 17.35
C LYS A 696 -105.13 32.64 15.97
N PRO A 697 -105.27 31.81 14.93
CA PRO A 697 -104.82 32.17 13.59
C PRO A 697 -105.59 33.40 13.07
N LYS A 698 -104.87 34.36 12.49
CA LYS A 698 -105.45 35.55 11.86
C LYS A 698 -106.23 35.12 10.60
N ALA A 699 -107.48 35.57 10.46
CA ALA A 699 -108.28 35.31 9.27
C ALA A 699 -107.61 35.94 8.03
N GLY A 700 -107.23 35.10 7.05
CA GLY A 700 -106.55 35.51 5.81
C GLY A 700 -105.12 34.99 5.62
N GLY A 701 -104.60 34.14 6.53
CA GLY A 701 -103.29 33.49 6.38
C GLY A 701 -103.28 32.28 5.43
N TYR A 702 -102.09 31.93 4.93
CA TYR A 702 -101.78 30.93 3.88
C TYR A 702 -102.37 29.50 4.04
N PHE A 703 -102.98 29.15 5.17
CA PHE A 703 -103.40 27.77 5.50
C PHE A 703 -104.91 27.51 5.48
N THR A 704 -105.75 28.42 4.99
CA THR A 704 -107.20 28.18 4.91
C THR A 704 -107.68 27.84 3.50
N THR A 705 -107.75 26.55 3.15
CA THR A 705 -108.59 26.06 2.03
C THR A 705 -109.19 24.65 2.27
N HIS A 706 -110.52 24.64 2.48
CA HIS A 706 -111.58 23.69 2.03
C HIS A 706 -111.44 22.16 2.14
N GLY A 707 -112.05 21.59 3.19
CA GLY A 707 -113.33 20.83 3.20
C GLY A 707 -113.63 19.66 2.22
N HIS A 708 -113.84 18.45 2.80
CA HIS A 708 -114.77 17.33 2.51
C HIS A 708 -114.08 15.99 2.85
N GLY A 709 -114.60 14.93 3.48
CA GLY A 709 -115.88 14.52 4.07
C GLY A 709 -115.87 12.97 4.20
N HIS A 710 -116.39 12.42 5.32
CA HIS A 710 -116.78 11.01 5.63
C HIS A 710 -115.84 9.95 6.28
N ASN A 711 -116.24 9.58 7.52
CA ASN A 711 -116.50 8.28 8.17
C ASN A 711 -115.56 7.04 8.06
N HIS A 712 -114.85 6.79 9.19
CA HIS A 712 -114.78 5.54 10.01
C HIS A 712 -114.20 4.20 9.44
N PRO A 713 -113.77 3.24 10.30
CA PRO A 713 -112.36 2.98 10.64
C PRO A 713 -111.82 1.60 10.19
N SER A 714 -110.50 1.44 10.04
CA SER A 714 -109.71 0.29 10.54
C SER A 714 -108.32 0.15 9.87
N SER A 715 -107.40 -0.39 10.68
CA SER A 715 -106.15 -1.07 10.34
C SER A 715 -104.89 -0.23 10.03
N THR A 716 -103.99 -0.34 11.01
CA THR A 716 -102.52 -0.35 10.91
C THR A 716 -101.97 -0.96 9.62
N GLN A 717 -101.12 -0.22 8.90
CA GLN A 717 -99.83 -0.67 8.35
C GLN A 717 -99.08 0.48 7.63
N SER A 718 -97.87 0.79 8.09
CA SER A 718 -96.77 1.32 7.24
C SER A 718 -96.35 0.24 6.22
N PRO A 719 -95.60 0.48 5.11
CA PRO A 719 -94.60 1.55 4.90
C PRO A 719 -94.49 2.12 3.45
N ILE A 720 -93.47 2.96 3.22
CA ILE A 720 -92.82 3.32 1.93
C ILE A 720 -93.33 4.60 1.24
N ALA A 721 -92.47 5.61 1.22
CA ALA A 721 -92.55 6.75 0.32
C ALA A 721 -91.81 6.47 -0.99
N LYS A 722 -92.50 6.58 -2.13
CA LYS A 722 -91.90 6.84 -3.43
C LYS A 722 -92.68 7.93 -4.17
N SER A 723 -91.92 8.97 -4.53
CA SER A 723 -91.98 9.82 -5.72
C SER A 723 -93.35 10.14 -6.34
N SER A 724 -93.71 11.42 -6.32
CA SER A 724 -94.68 11.99 -7.26
C SER A 724 -93.93 12.81 -8.31
N THR A 725 -93.99 12.35 -9.55
CA THR A 725 -93.70 13.10 -10.77
C THR A 725 -94.87 13.99 -11.13
N ALA A 726 -94.64 15.29 -11.29
CA ALA A 726 -95.53 16.19 -12.01
C ALA A 726 -94.80 16.71 -13.26
N SER A 727 -95.28 16.30 -14.43
CA SER A 727 -95.06 17.01 -15.70
C SER A 727 -96.11 18.11 -15.82
N PHE A 728 -95.82 19.25 -16.45
CA PHE A 728 -96.67 19.85 -17.49
C PHE A 728 -96.05 21.16 -18.08
N ILE A 729 -95.75 21.06 -19.38
CA ILE A 729 -95.98 22.02 -20.49
C ILE A 729 -95.40 23.45 -20.44
N LEU A 730 -94.53 23.67 -21.45
CA LEU A 730 -94.08 24.93 -22.03
C LEU A 730 -95.24 25.83 -22.49
N LYS A 731 -95.16 27.11 -22.14
CA LYS A 731 -95.87 28.20 -22.83
C LYS A 731 -94.83 29.10 -23.49
N VAL A 732 -94.88 29.16 -24.83
CA VAL A 732 -94.15 30.10 -25.67
C VAL A 732 -94.84 31.47 -25.59
N CYS A 733 -94.07 32.54 -25.42
CA CYS A 733 -94.39 33.85 -25.98
C CYS A 733 -93.10 34.46 -26.54
N THR A 734 -93.24 34.95 -27.78
CA THR A 734 -92.39 35.92 -28.49
C THR A 734 -92.18 37.21 -27.73
#